data_AF-A0A9P8N6Z0-F1
#
_entry.id   AF-A0A9P8N6Z0-F1
#
_cell.length_a   1.000
_cell.length_b   1.000
_cell.length_c   1.000
_cell.angle_alpha   90.00
_cell.angle_beta   90.00
_cell.angle_gamma   90.00
#
_symmetry.space_group_name_H-M   'P 1'
#
loop_
_entity.id
_entity.type
_entity.pdbx_description
1 polymer ?
#
loop_
_entity_poly.entity_id
_entity_poly.type
_entity_poly.pdbx_seq_one_letter_code
_entity_poly.pdbx_strand_id
1 'polypeptide(L)'
;MTYVRRRPGLMVDQRRPTATRDILWLVVNDITLVNIYRQPSYDEALDILLRWPAPDRCLVAGDFNAKHHSWQAGRIEGRGEAVAAWATANGLNLLNPADVPTNPHGNTIDLAFSNIALAAAVVEDHLATSSDHFTLNITLPELAVTPPPTGKVRLTSDEEIRRFIEMVENGVAAIQPSTASPQDLDSLALAVTNLLQFAAKAAGRPVRKGARSAPWWTEECVLAAAEYRARRYWRDLIDSFTDSASVFRAVLDDAVYETQLDKANALRRATLERRTSQDDITDPWVPVDPVRDATLRTGNTSPGSDNITVKMLRAVWEAEVVMITKPGRRNLSEARAWRPISLLSCLVHYGVLHSQQAGALPKRSAVDLVAALVHDIEEAFARKQVATLVTMDIEGAFDTVLRNRLILRLRHPKGRFGYADDTAILCVGNNLEETARKASRHVHELMEWGTENAIAFDPKKTEVMHFSRTKPRTAPPVFHGEMEKRPECAMRWLGIWLDSTLSFKTHVEKWTAKAQRVAHHLQGMTNTNRGPLPSAVRRAVRACIEPQLLFGAEAWYPGIRHLIRRMDKSLHTAVRAILPIWKTTPLSARHREAGIPPVSQLLESYRIRFAARLRSLDEAHPLVTRTKPIRAPAINRAIKLKYQLPRKPFRTRLRRTDELLARCARPELLPRRFASGQPLQTAPKEESAANFRDWLRGAAGYGYAIHLDGLTVLDGNGRLGPAEVFDAEAKGALEGLRAALGLPGPERIAVCLDNLAVASCLRGMPSDSSQNEFLEFQALAAEHGATEIRWIPGHTNIPGNEQADALAKAGTSQPEPVDALPTLAYLRKVARRRPKDAFKAWWEVSAPQQYKVLDLDATTGCPPELTIPRPLLHHLLAARTHHGDFADYHERFNHDDARLTCSSDEAGALTDRGGQPSNRKKFRPVRQGGEGKLVLRDDLPSPLGGCASSLLPRFPLC
;
A
#
# COMPACT_ATOMS: atom_id res chain seq x y z
N MET A 1 -40.82 2.41 -35.71
CA MET A 1 -39.47 2.61 -36.29
C MET A 1 -38.48 1.76 -35.50
N THR A 2 -37.59 1.00 -36.16
CA THR A 2 -36.69 0.06 -35.45
C THR A 2 -35.23 0.32 -35.82
N TYR A 3 -34.36 0.49 -34.82
CA TYR A 3 -32.93 0.74 -35.01
C TYR A 3 -32.10 -0.42 -34.45
N VAL A 4 -31.09 -0.84 -35.20
CA VAL A 4 -30.11 -1.84 -34.74
C VAL A 4 -28.71 -1.22 -34.73
N ARG A 5 -28.09 -1.15 -33.55
CA ARG A 5 -26.73 -0.64 -33.39
C ARG A 5 -25.72 -1.71 -33.82
N ARG A 6 -25.10 -1.53 -34.98
CA ARG A 6 -24.11 -2.48 -35.54
C ARG A 6 -22.94 -2.73 -34.57
N ARG A 7 -22.55 -4.00 -34.44
CA ARG A 7 -21.36 -4.49 -33.72
C ARG A 7 -20.75 -5.69 -34.48
N PRO A 8 -19.45 -5.98 -34.35
CA PRO A 8 -18.84 -7.20 -34.91
C PRO A 8 -19.55 -8.45 -34.40
N GLY A 9 -19.90 -9.38 -35.28
CA GLY A 9 -20.60 -10.64 -34.93
C GLY A 9 -22.13 -10.56 -34.88
N LEU A 10 -22.73 -9.42 -35.22
CA LEU A 10 -24.19 -9.25 -35.29
C LEU A 10 -24.67 -9.27 -36.74
N MET A 11 -25.31 -10.36 -37.15
CA MET A 11 -25.97 -10.54 -38.44
C MET A 11 -27.43 -10.11 -38.32
N VAL A 12 -27.88 -9.20 -39.19
CA VAL A 12 -29.23 -8.63 -39.16
C VAL A 12 -29.84 -8.75 -40.54
N ASP A 13 -31.02 -9.33 -40.60
CA ASP A 13 -31.85 -9.38 -41.80
C ASP A 13 -33.23 -8.80 -41.49
N GLN A 14 -33.77 -8.00 -42.40
CA GLN A 14 -35.11 -7.40 -42.27
C GLN A 14 -36.08 -8.13 -43.16
N ARG A 15 -37.13 -8.71 -42.57
CA ARG A 15 -38.20 -9.37 -43.31
C ARG A 15 -39.45 -8.51 -43.33
N ARG A 16 -40.01 -8.28 -44.51
CA ARG A 16 -41.28 -7.57 -44.71
C ARG A 16 -42.29 -8.49 -45.37
N PRO A 17 -42.87 -9.44 -44.61
CA PRO A 17 -43.87 -10.36 -45.16
C PRO A 17 -45.19 -9.66 -45.49
N THR A 18 -45.40 -8.42 -45.03
CA THR A 18 -46.63 -7.65 -45.20
C THR A 18 -46.35 -6.21 -45.63
N ALA A 19 -47.32 -5.56 -46.26
CA ALA A 19 -47.21 -4.18 -46.73
C ALA A 19 -47.48 -3.12 -45.64
N THR A 20 -48.12 -3.50 -44.52
CA THR A 20 -48.36 -2.59 -43.40
C THR A 20 -47.03 -2.17 -42.75
N ARG A 21 -46.96 -0.90 -42.37
CA ARG A 21 -45.80 -0.29 -41.68
C ARG A 21 -45.83 -0.50 -40.17
N ASP A 22 -46.96 -0.97 -39.65
CA ASP A 22 -47.25 -1.04 -38.22
C ASP A 22 -46.81 -2.37 -37.60
N ILE A 23 -46.24 -3.29 -38.38
CA ILE A 23 -45.56 -4.48 -37.89
C ILE A 23 -44.31 -4.78 -38.71
N LEU A 24 -43.22 -5.18 -38.05
CA LEU A 24 -41.94 -5.44 -38.70
C LEU A 24 -41.18 -6.63 -38.08
N TRP A 25 -40.67 -7.51 -38.94
CA TRP A 25 -39.81 -8.63 -38.55
C TRP A 25 -38.33 -8.32 -38.81
N LEU A 26 -37.50 -8.66 -37.84
CA LEU A 26 -36.05 -8.65 -37.92
C LEU A 26 -35.52 -10.00 -37.46
N VAL A 27 -34.52 -10.54 -38.15
CA VAL A 27 -33.76 -11.72 -37.70
C VAL A 27 -32.38 -11.24 -37.29
N VAL A 28 -32.02 -11.46 -36.02
CA VAL A 28 -30.72 -11.06 -35.47
C VAL A 28 -30.05 -12.27 -34.84
N ASN A 29 -28.92 -12.75 -35.40
CA ASN A 29 -28.18 -13.93 -34.90
C ASN A 29 -29.10 -15.11 -34.50
N ASP A 30 -30.01 -15.48 -35.42
CA ASP A 30 -31.01 -16.55 -35.27
C ASP A 30 -32.17 -16.29 -34.28
N ILE A 31 -32.31 -15.07 -33.76
CA ILE A 31 -33.48 -14.64 -32.98
C ILE A 31 -34.44 -13.86 -33.88
N THR A 32 -35.72 -14.26 -33.87
CA THR A 32 -36.77 -13.52 -34.58
C THR A 32 -37.35 -12.45 -33.67
N LEU A 33 -37.21 -11.18 -34.07
CA LEU A 33 -37.73 -10.02 -33.37
C LEU A 33 -38.88 -9.42 -34.16
N VAL A 34 -40.03 -9.22 -33.53
CA VAL A 34 -41.21 -8.58 -34.12
C VAL A 34 -41.52 -7.31 -33.35
N ASN A 35 -41.49 -6.16 -34.03
CA ASN A 35 -41.96 -4.90 -33.49
C ASN A 35 -43.36 -4.62 -34.04
N ILE A 36 -44.35 -4.45 -33.16
CA ILE A 36 -45.74 -4.17 -33.53
C ILE A 36 -46.24 -2.86 -32.91
N TYR A 37 -47.01 -2.13 -33.68
CA TYR A 37 -47.83 -1.02 -33.22
C TYR A 37 -49.28 -1.30 -33.62
N ARG A 38 -50.19 -1.33 -32.65
CA ARG A 38 -51.63 -1.40 -32.90
C ARG A 38 -52.23 -0.04 -32.63
N GLN A 39 -52.65 0.65 -33.68
CA GLN A 39 -53.44 1.86 -33.53
C GLN A 39 -54.82 1.51 -32.93
N PRO A 40 -55.33 2.29 -31.95
CA PRO A 40 -56.67 2.06 -31.41
C PRO A 40 -57.73 2.02 -32.53
N SER A 41 -58.59 0.99 -32.50
CA SER A 41 -59.65 0.73 -33.49
C SER A 41 -59.19 0.34 -34.91
N TYR A 42 -57.89 0.07 -35.12
CA TYR A 42 -57.36 -0.44 -36.38
C TYR A 42 -56.56 -1.73 -36.15
N ASP A 43 -57.14 -2.87 -36.53
CA ASP A 43 -56.64 -4.19 -36.15
C ASP A 43 -55.76 -4.88 -37.21
N GLU A 44 -55.42 -4.24 -38.33
CA GLU A 44 -54.71 -4.90 -39.44
C GLU A 44 -53.39 -5.57 -39.01
N ALA A 45 -52.53 -4.84 -38.29
CA ALA A 45 -51.26 -5.37 -37.79
C ALA A 45 -51.46 -6.50 -36.75
N LEU A 46 -52.50 -6.38 -35.93
CA LEU A 46 -52.84 -7.39 -34.94
C LEU A 46 -53.42 -8.65 -35.60
N ASP A 47 -54.29 -8.52 -36.59
CA ASP A 47 -54.86 -9.66 -37.32
C ASP A 47 -53.81 -10.43 -38.12
N ILE A 48 -52.76 -9.74 -38.59
CA ILE A 48 -51.57 -10.37 -39.17
C ILE A 48 -50.80 -11.14 -38.10
N LEU A 49 -50.54 -10.52 -36.94
CA LEU A 49 -49.82 -11.17 -35.84
C LEU A 49 -50.56 -12.41 -35.32
N LEU A 50 -51.87 -12.32 -35.10
CA LEU A 50 -52.70 -13.41 -34.56
C LEU A 50 -52.77 -14.63 -35.50
N ARG A 51 -52.55 -14.43 -36.81
CA ARG A 51 -52.47 -15.52 -37.81
C ARG A 51 -51.06 -16.08 -38.00
N TRP A 52 -50.06 -15.43 -37.43
CA TRP A 52 -48.67 -15.81 -37.62
C TRP A 52 -48.22 -16.86 -36.58
N PRO A 53 -47.68 -18.01 -37.02
CA PRO A 53 -47.09 -19.00 -36.12
C PRO A 53 -45.70 -18.54 -35.68
N ALA A 54 -45.50 -18.32 -34.38
CA ALA A 54 -44.22 -17.84 -33.86
C ALA A 54 -43.18 -18.97 -33.85
N PRO A 55 -41.96 -18.76 -34.38
CA PRO A 55 -40.90 -19.75 -34.36
C PRO A 55 -40.22 -19.84 -32.98
N ASP A 56 -39.39 -20.86 -32.80
CA ASP A 56 -38.48 -20.95 -31.65
C ASP A 56 -37.51 -19.76 -31.62
N ARG A 57 -37.17 -19.29 -30.41
CA ARG A 57 -36.32 -18.11 -30.17
C ARG A 57 -36.90 -16.82 -30.78
N CYS A 58 -38.13 -16.50 -30.38
CA CYS A 58 -38.87 -15.33 -30.82
C CYS A 58 -39.09 -14.33 -29.67
N LEU A 59 -39.01 -13.03 -29.99
CA LEU A 59 -39.50 -11.92 -29.17
C LEU A 59 -40.46 -11.07 -30.00
N VAL A 60 -41.68 -10.90 -29.47
CA VAL A 60 -42.67 -9.96 -30.02
C VAL A 60 -42.87 -8.86 -29.01
N ALA A 61 -42.63 -7.60 -29.40
CA ALA A 61 -42.78 -6.47 -28.49
C ALA A 61 -43.32 -5.23 -29.21
N GLY A 62 -44.01 -4.37 -28.47
CA GLY A 62 -44.46 -3.08 -28.96
C GLY A 62 -45.77 -2.63 -28.29
N ASP A 63 -46.42 -1.63 -28.86
CA ASP A 63 -47.66 -1.07 -28.31
C ASP A 63 -48.87 -1.81 -28.91
N PHE A 64 -49.56 -2.57 -28.07
CA PHE A 64 -50.72 -3.37 -28.45
C PHE A 64 -52.05 -2.62 -28.26
N ASN A 65 -52.07 -1.51 -27.51
CA ASN A 65 -53.31 -0.82 -27.12
C ASN A 65 -54.43 -1.78 -26.66
N ALA A 66 -54.05 -2.83 -25.91
CA ALA A 66 -54.91 -3.93 -25.48
C ALA A 66 -54.74 -4.22 -23.99
N LYS A 67 -55.85 -4.54 -23.31
CA LYS A 67 -55.88 -4.83 -21.87
C LYS A 67 -56.40 -6.24 -21.62
N HIS A 68 -55.72 -6.97 -20.75
CA HIS A 68 -56.12 -8.29 -20.29
C HIS A 68 -55.69 -8.47 -18.83
N HIS A 69 -56.44 -9.29 -18.10
CA HIS A 69 -56.22 -9.49 -16.66
C HIS A 69 -54.85 -10.09 -16.31
N SER A 70 -54.13 -10.68 -17.28
CA SER A 70 -52.79 -11.24 -17.05
C SER A 70 -51.67 -10.21 -17.06
N TRP A 71 -51.90 -8.97 -17.52
CA TRP A 71 -50.90 -7.88 -17.46
C TRP A 71 -51.41 -6.59 -16.82
N GLN A 72 -52.73 -6.38 -16.77
CA GLN A 72 -53.34 -5.23 -16.08
C GLN A 72 -54.68 -5.64 -15.47
N ALA A 73 -54.81 -5.48 -14.16
CA ALA A 73 -56.05 -5.70 -13.41
C ALA A 73 -57.15 -4.73 -13.88
N GLY A 74 -58.28 -5.27 -14.33
CA GLY A 74 -59.40 -4.48 -14.82
C GLY A 74 -60.19 -5.14 -15.95
N ARG A 75 -60.96 -4.34 -16.69
CA ARG A 75 -61.80 -4.80 -17.81
C ARG A 75 -60.94 -5.14 -19.03
N ILE A 76 -61.23 -6.26 -19.67
CA ILE A 76 -60.58 -6.67 -20.94
C ILE A 76 -61.02 -5.71 -22.04
N GLU A 77 -60.06 -5.09 -22.72
CA GLU A 77 -60.29 -4.09 -23.78
C GLU A 77 -59.31 -4.33 -24.94
N GLY A 78 -59.66 -3.85 -26.14
CA GLY A 78 -58.74 -3.87 -27.28
C GLY A 78 -58.29 -5.27 -27.74
N ARG A 79 -59.15 -6.29 -27.56
CA ARG A 79 -58.87 -7.71 -27.92
C ARG A 79 -57.72 -8.35 -27.14
N GLY A 80 -57.49 -7.93 -25.89
CA GLY A 80 -56.50 -8.54 -25.00
C GLY A 80 -56.65 -10.06 -24.84
N GLU A 81 -57.89 -10.58 -24.80
CA GLU A 81 -58.16 -12.03 -24.78
C GLU A 81 -57.55 -12.76 -25.99
N ALA A 82 -57.69 -12.19 -27.19
CA ALA A 82 -57.16 -12.80 -28.41
C ALA A 82 -55.62 -12.80 -28.43
N VAL A 83 -55.00 -11.73 -27.90
CA VAL A 83 -53.54 -11.64 -27.75
C VAL A 83 -53.03 -12.69 -26.75
N ALA A 84 -53.70 -12.84 -25.60
CA ALA A 84 -53.35 -13.84 -24.59
C ALA A 84 -53.50 -15.27 -25.10
N ALA A 85 -54.59 -15.56 -25.81
CA ALA A 85 -54.82 -16.86 -26.44
C ALA A 85 -53.77 -17.17 -27.51
N TRP A 86 -53.43 -16.19 -28.37
CA TRP A 86 -52.39 -16.36 -29.38
C TRP A 86 -51.00 -16.58 -28.77
N ALA A 87 -50.62 -15.81 -27.74
CA ALA A 87 -49.35 -15.98 -27.06
C ALA A 87 -49.23 -17.38 -26.44
N THR A 88 -50.30 -17.83 -25.77
CA THR A 88 -50.37 -19.17 -25.17
C THR A 88 -50.28 -20.27 -26.23
N ALA A 89 -51.01 -20.15 -27.33
CA ALA A 89 -50.99 -21.13 -28.42
C ALA A 89 -49.61 -21.25 -29.11
N ASN A 90 -48.80 -20.19 -29.04
CA ASN A 90 -47.45 -20.15 -29.60
C ASN A 90 -46.34 -20.35 -28.55
N GLY A 91 -46.68 -20.72 -27.31
CA GLY A 91 -45.71 -20.94 -26.23
C GLY A 91 -44.91 -19.70 -25.83
N LEU A 92 -45.45 -18.49 -26.06
CA LEU A 92 -44.82 -17.23 -25.71
C LEU A 92 -45.26 -16.79 -24.31
N ASN A 93 -44.30 -16.54 -23.43
CA ASN A 93 -44.55 -16.00 -22.10
C ASN A 93 -44.55 -14.48 -22.13
N LEU A 94 -45.49 -13.86 -21.41
CA LEU A 94 -45.48 -12.43 -21.15
C LEU A 94 -44.26 -12.08 -20.28
N LEU A 95 -43.46 -11.12 -20.71
CA LEU A 95 -42.26 -10.66 -20.00
C LEU A 95 -42.51 -9.46 -19.10
N ASN A 96 -43.61 -8.73 -19.34
CA ASN A 96 -43.97 -7.57 -18.55
C ASN A 96 -44.29 -7.96 -17.10
N PRO A 97 -43.85 -7.16 -16.11
CA PRO A 97 -44.37 -7.29 -14.76
C PRO A 97 -45.88 -6.96 -14.75
N ALA A 98 -46.68 -7.82 -14.12
CA ALA A 98 -48.12 -7.58 -14.00
C ALA A 98 -48.40 -6.30 -13.20
N ASP A 99 -49.40 -5.53 -13.63
CA ASP A 99 -49.88 -4.29 -13.00
C ASP A 99 -48.86 -3.15 -12.93
N VAL A 100 -47.75 -3.23 -13.67
CA VAL A 100 -46.79 -2.13 -13.80
C VAL A 100 -47.13 -1.29 -15.04
N PRO A 101 -47.49 0.00 -14.88
CA PRO A 101 -47.82 0.87 -16.01
C PRO A 101 -46.66 1.05 -16.97
N THR A 102 -46.94 1.03 -18.26
CA THR A 102 -45.98 1.38 -19.32
C THR A 102 -46.16 2.81 -19.83
N ASN A 103 -47.10 3.55 -19.26
CA ASN A 103 -47.26 4.98 -19.48
C ASN A 103 -47.67 5.74 -18.20
N PRO A 104 -47.51 7.07 -18.17
CA PRO A 104 -47.92 7.90 -17.03
C PRO A 104 -49.43 7.87 -16.72
N HIS A 105 -50.25 7.35 -17.63
CA HIS A 105 -51.71 7.23 -17.47
C HIS A 105 -52.14 5.96 -16.71
N GLY A 106 -51.19 5.16 -16.24
CA GLY A 106 -51.49 3.97 -15.44
C GLY A 106 -51.88 2.73 -16.26
N ASN A 107 -51.66 2.74 -17.59
CA ASN A 107 -51.98 1.61 -18.45
C ASN A 107 -50.73 0.79 -18.81
N THR A 108 -50.91 -0.52 -19.00
CA THR A 108 -49.88 -1.47 -19.42
C THR A 108 -50.25 -1.96 -20.83
N ILE A 109 -49.86 -1.19 -21.84
CA ILE A 109 -50.22 -1.42 -23.25
C ILE A 109 -49.02 -1.74 -24.13
N ASP A 110 -47.81 -1.43 -23.66
CA ASP A 110 -46.56 -1.80 -24.31
C ASP A 110 -46.11 -3.19 -23.82
N LEU A 111 -46.39 -4.22 -24.60
CA LEU A 111 -46.22 -5.61 -24.17
C LEU A 111 -45.03 -6.26 -24.88
N ALA A 112 -44.39 -7.20 -24.20
CA ALA A 112 -43.32 -8.05 -24.70
C ALA A 112 -43.62 -9.52 -24.37
N PHE A 113 -43.55 -10.37 -25.40
CA PHE A 113 -43.80 -11.80 -25.32
C PHE A 113 -42.62 -12.58 -25.91
N SER A 114 -42.14 -13.63 -25.24
CA SER A 114 -41.03 -14.44 -25.73
C SER A 114 -41.11 -15.91 -25.30
N ASN A 115 -40.62 -16.80 -26.16
CA ASN A 115 -40.37 -18.21 -25.82
C ASN A 115 -38.89 -18.49 -25.49
N ILE A 116 -38.07 -17.43 -25.33
CA ILE A 116 -36.68 -17.55 -24.89
C ILE A 116 -36.65 -17.69 -23.36
N ALA A 117 -36.18 -18.83 -22.87
CA ALA A 117 -36.02 -19.09 -21.45
C ALA A 117 -35.14 -18.00 -20.79
N LEU A 118 -35.57 -17.52 -19.62
CA LEU A 118 -34.90 -16.45 -18.84
C LEU A 118 -34.89 -15.06 -19.51
N ALA A 119 -35.63 -14.84 -20.60
CA ALA A 119 -35.91 -13.48 -21.07
C ALA A 119 -36.69 -12.70 -20.01
N ALA A 120 -36.40 -11.41 -19.87
CA ALA A 120 -37.06 -10.54 -18.89
C ALA A 120 -37.26 -9.13 -19.45
N ALA A 121 -38.35 -8.47 -19.05
CA ALA A 121 -38.62 -7.08 -19.37
C ALA A 121 -38.76 -6.24 -18.09
N VAL A 122 -38.18 -5.05 -18.10
CA VAL A 122 -38.26 -4.06 -17.01
C VAL A 122 -38.70 -2.73 -17.59
N VAL A 123 -39.63 -2.05 -16.91
CA VAL A 123 -40.05 -0.70 -17.26
C VAL A 123 -39.06 0.29 -16.63
N GLU A 124 -38.36 1.06 -17.46
CA GLU A 124 -37.35 2.05 -17.06
C GLU A 124 -37.92 3.46 -17.28
N ASP A 125 -38.60 3.98 -16.27
CA ASP A 125 -39.23 5.32 -16.28
C ASP A 125 -38.20 6.45 -16.48
N HIS A 126 -37.03 6.32 -15.87
CA HIS A 126 -35.93 7.30 -15.93
C HIS A 126 -35.26 7.42 -17.31
N LEU A 127 -35.57 6.49 -18.24
CA LEU A 127 -35.08 6.51 -19.62
C LEU A 127 -36.12 7.07 -20.61
N ALA A 128 -37.31 7.46 -20.14
CA ALA A 128 -38.36 8.01 -20.99
C ALA A 128 -37.87 9.22 -21.80
N THR A 129 -37.98 9.14 -23.13
CA THR A 129 -37.48 10.15 -24.07
C THR A 129 -38.62 11.02 -24.57
N SER A 130 -39.13 11.93 -23.73
CA SER A 130 -40.21 12.90 -24.08
C SER A 130 -41.52 12.33 -24.66
N SER A 131 -41.67 11.00 -24.70
CA SER A 131 -42.89 10.30 -25.09
C SER A 131 -43.78 10.07 -23.86
N ASP A 132 -45.07 9.96 -24.11
CA ASP A 132 -46.10 9.50 -23.18
C ASP A 132 -46.00 8.00 -22.85
N HIS A 133 -44.95 7.29 -23.28
CA HIS A 133 -44.64 5.91 -22.91
C HIS A 133 -43.30 5.82 -22.15
N PHE A 134 -43.24 4.93 -21.16
CA PHE A 134 -42.01 4.56 -20.47
C PHE A 134 -41.16 3.60 -21.32
N THR A 135 -39.85 3.57 -21.09
CA THR A 135 -38.96 2.72 -21.89
C THR A 135 -39.03 1.28 -21.40
N LEU A 136 -39.47 0.35 -22.25
CA LEU A 136 -39.41 -1.09 -21.95
C LEU A 136 -38.03 -1.66 -22.30
N ASN A 137 -37.24 -2.01 -21.29
CA ASN A 137 -35.92 -2.61 -21.44
C ASN A 137 -36.03 -4.14 -21.38
N ILE A 138 -35.79 -4.81 -22.51
CA ILE A 138 -35.91 -6.27 -22.65
C ILE A 138 -34.52 -6.89 -22.74
N THR A 139 -34.22 -7.82 -21.85
CA THR A 139 -32.96 -8.56 -21.84
C THR A 139 -33.19 -9.98 -22.33
N LEU A 140 -32.52 -10.34 -23.44
CA LEU A 140 -32.51 -11.70 -23.98
C LEU A 140 -31.20 -12.39 -23.59
N PRO A 141 -31.24 -13.57 -22.94
CA PRO A 141 -30.04 -14.35 -22.62
C PRO A 141 -29.48 -14.98 -23.91
N GLU A 142 -28.20 -14.76 -24.18
CA GLU A 142 -27.52 -15.31 -25.36
C GLU A 142 -27.19 -16.80 -25.13
N LEU A 143 -28.14 -17.69 -25.46
CA LEU A 143 -27.90 -19.14 -25.55
C LEU A 143 -27.30 -19.48 -26.93
N ALA A 144 -26.14 -18.91 -27.21
CA ALA A 144 -25.22 -19.35 -28.26
C ALA A 144 -23.82 -18.89 -27.85
N VAL A 145 -22.86 -19.79 -27.96
CA VAL A 145 -21.50 -19.69 -27.42
C VAL A 145 -20.79 -18.43 -27.94
N THR A 146 -20.81 -17.36 -27.15
CA THR A 146 -19.87 -16.23 -27.25
C THR A 146 -18.91 -16.29 -26.05
N PRO A 147 -17.59 -16.24 -26.26
CA PRO A 147 -16.64 -16.16 -25.15
C PRO A 147 -16.94 -14.88 -24.35
N PRO A 148 -16.81 -14.92 -23.01
CA PRO A 148 -17.27 -13.83 -22.15
C PRO A 148 -16.59 -12.50 -22.52
N PRO A 149 -17.31 -11.36 -22.46
CA PRO A 149 -16.71 -10.06 -22.71
C PRO A 149 -15.57 -9.81 -21.71
N THR A 150 -14.40 -9.47 -22.24
CA THR A 150 -13.17 -9.14 -21.52
C THR A 150 -13.28 -7.74 -20.91
N GLY A 151 -14.14 -7.61 -19.90
CA GLY A 151 -14.36 -6.37 -19.15
C GLY A 151 -14.34 -6.61 -17.64
N LYS A 152 -13.53 -5.84 -16.91
CA LYS A 152 -13.50 -5.90 -15.45
C LYS A 152 -14.84 -5.41 -14.89
N VAL A 153 -15.54 -6.26 -14.14
CA VAL A 153 -16.73 -5.90 -13.35
C VAL A 153 -16.29 -5.63 -11.91
N ARG A 154 -16.86 -4.61 -11.28
CA ARG A 154 -16.66 -4.30 -9.86
C ARG A 154 -17.98 -4.46 -9.10
N LEU A 155 -17.90 -5.17 -7.99
CA LEU A 155 -18.88 -5.21 -6.91
C LEU A 155 -18.26 -4.45 -5.75
N THR A 156 -18.79 -3.27 -5.43
CA THR A 156 -18.14 -2.37 -4.47
C THR A 156 -19.05 -1.89 -3.35
N SER A 157 -20.37 -1.89 -3.57
CA SER A 157 -21.34 -1.55 -2.54
C SER A 157 -21.90 -2.81 -1.85
N ASP A 158 -22.35 -2.67 -0.61
CA ASP A 158 -22.96 -3.76 0.17
C ASP A 158 -24.25 -4.28 -0.48
N GLU A 159 -24.96 -3.42 -1.21
CA GLU A 159 -26.20 -3.77 -1.93
C GLU A 159 -25.92 -4.61 -3.19
N GLU A 160 -24.88 -4.27 -3.95
CA GLU A 160 -24.39 -5.10 -5.07
C GLU A 160 -23.93 -6.47 -4.59
N ILE A 161 -23.37 -6.55 -3.37
CA ILE A 161 -22.94 -7.80 -2.76
C ILE A 161 -24.13 -8.64 -2.29
N ARG A 162 -25.17 -8.06 -1.68
CA ARG A 162 -26.39 -8.80 -1.34
C ARG A 162 -27.06 -9.39 -2.58
N ARG A 163 -27.22 -8.57 -3.63
CA ARG A 163 -27.85 -9.00 -4.87
C ARG A 163 -27.04 -10.10 -5.58
N PHE A 164 -25.71 -10.04 -5.50
CA PHE A 164 -24.84 -11.12 -5.96
C PHE A 164 -25.08 -12.41 -5.17
N ILE A 165 -25.17 -12.34 -3.84
CA ILE A 165 -25.41 -13.51 -2.98
C ILE A 165 -26.78 -14.13 -3.31
N GLU A 166 -27.85 -13.35 -3.39
CA GLU A 166 -29.19 -13.86 -3.72
C GLU A 166 -29.23 -14.55 -5.10
N MET A 167 -28.55 -14.00 -6.12
CA MET A 167 -28.49 -14.62 -7.44
C MET A 167 -27.74 -15.95 -7.43
N VAL A 168 -26.69 -16.06 -6.62
CA VAL A 168 -25.92 -17.30 -6.48
C VAL A 168 -26.73 -18.34 -5.70
N GLU A 169 -27.36 -17.96 -4.58
CA GLU A 169 -28.19 -18.86 -3.78
C GLU A 169 -29.36 -19.43 -4.59
N ASN A 170 -30.05 -18.58 -5.37
CA ASN A 170 -31.13 -19.02 -6.26
C ASN A 170 -30.64 -19.89 -7.42
N GLY A 171 -29.45 -19.60 -7.98
CA GLY A 171 -28.90 -20.34 -9.10
C GLY A 171 -28.31 -21.70 -8.71
N VAL A 172 -27.82 -21.85 -7.48
CA VAL A 172 -27.29 -23.12 -6.97
C VAL A 172 -28.40 -24.17 -6.83
N ALA A 173 -29.63 -23.76 -6.49
CA ALA A 173 -30.77 -24.68 -6.39
C ALA A 173 -31.14 -25.36 -7.72
N ALA A 174 -30.74 -24.79 -8.86
CA ALA A 174 -30.98 -25.35 -10.19
C ALA A 174 -29.85 -26.30 -10.67
N ILE A 175 -28.73 -26.39 -9.95
CA ILE A 175 -27.62 -27.27 -10.29
C ILE A 175 -27.87 -28.62 -9.61
N GLN A 176 -28.23 -29.65 -10.40
CA GLN A 176 -28.39 -31.01 -9.86
C GLN A 176 -27.02 -31.64 -9.56
N PRO A 177 -26.75 -32.08 -8.32
CA PRO A 177 -25.51 -32.77 -8.00
C PRO A 177 -25.60 -34.22 -8.47
N SER A 178 -24.99 -34.53 -9.62
CA SER A 178 -24.62 -35.91 -9.96
C SER A 178 -23.10 -36.01 -9.88
N THR A 179 -22.59 -36.89 -9.03
CA THR A 179 -21.14 -37.09 -8.80
C THR A 179 -20.74 -38.53 -9.09
N ALA A 180 -21.24 -39.09 -10.19
CA ALA A 180 -20.99 -40.48 -10.55
C ALA A 180 -19.66 -40.68 -11.29
N SER A 181 -19.11 -39.63 -11.92
CA SER A 181 -17.84 -39.69 -12.65
C SER A 181 -16.99 -38.42 -12.53
N PRO A 182 -15.67 -38.48 -12.83
CA PRO A 182 -14.81 -37.30 -12.93
C PRO A 182 -15.31 -36.26 -13.95
N GLN A 183 -15.91 -36.70 -15.06
CA GLN A 183 -16.52 -35.79 -16.03
C GLN A 183 -17.75 -35.05 -15.47
N ASP A 184 -18.50 -35.69 -14.58
CA ASP A 184 -19.64 -35.03 -13.92
C ASP A 184 -19.15 -33.94 -12.94
N LEU A 185 -18.01 -34.17 -12.27
CA LEU A 185 -17.36 -33.17 -11.41
C LEU A 185 -16.85 -31.95 -12.19
N ASP A 186 -16.21 -32.18 -13.35
CA ASP A 186 -15.77 -31.07 -14.22
C ASP A 186 -16.97 -30.28 -14.78
N SER A 187 -18.05 -30.98 -15.13
CA SER A 187 -19.30 -30.36 -15.60
C SER A 187 -19.97 -29.55 -14.50
N LEU A 188 -19.95 -30.05 -13.27
CA LEU A 188 -20.45 -29.35 -12.08
C LEU A 188 -19.60 -28.11 -11.77
N ALA A 189 -18.28 -28.22 -11.81
CA ALA A 189 -17.36 -27.10 -11.59
C ALA A 189 -17.55 -26.00 -12.65
N LEU A 190 -17.78 -26.38 -13.90
CA LEU A 190 -18.06 -25.44 -14.98
C LEU A 190 -19.43 -24.76 -14.79
N ALA A 191 -20.46 -25.50 -14.37
CA ALA A 191 -21.79 -24.94 -14.08
C ALA A 191 -21.75 -23.91 -12.95
N VAL A 192 -21.05 -24.21 -11.85
CA VAL A 192 -20.84 -23.28 -10.73
C VAL A 192 -20.03 -22.05 -11.16
N THR A 193 -18.98 -22.25 -11.96
CA THR A 193 -18.15 -21.15 -12.46
C THR A 193 -18.96 -20.19 -13.33
N ASN A 194 -19.81 -20.73 -14.21
CA ASN A 194 -20.67 -19.94 -15.07
C ASN A 194 -21.73 -19.17 -14.27
N LEU A 195 -22.33 -19.80 -13.27
CA LEU A 195 -23.29 -19.17 -12.37
C LEU A 195 -22.67 -17.97 -11.64
N LEU A 196 -21.49 -18.16 -11.04
CA LEU A 196 -20.79 -17.11 -10.30
C LEU A 196 -20.40 -15.94 -11.22
N GLN A 197 -19.95 -16.23 -12.44
CA GLN A 197 -19.62 -15.18 -13.41
C GLN A 197 -20.86 -14.41 -13.88
N PHE A 198 -21.99 -15.10 -14.08
CA PHE A 198 -23.25 -14.48 -14.44
C PHE A 198 -23.77 -13.59 -13.32
N ALA A 199 -23.86 -14.12 -12.10
CA ALA A 199 -24.29 -13.36 -10.92
C ALA A 199 -23.41 -12.12 -10.70
N ALA A 200 -22.08 -12.24 -10.89
CA ALA A 200 -21.16 -11.11 -10.72
C ALA A 200 -21.36 -10.02 -11.79
N LYS A 201 -21.67 -10.41 -13.03
CA LYS A 201 -21.96 -9.47 -14.12
C LYS A 201 -23.34 -8.81 -13.96
N ALA A 202 -24.32 -9.56 -13.46
CA ALA A 202 -25.68 -9.07 -13.26
C ALA A 202 -25.79 -8.14 -12.04
N ALA A 203 -25.02 -8.41 -10.97
CA ALA A 203 -25.02 -7.60 -9.77
C ALA A 203 -24.01 -6.44 -9.79
N GLY A 204 -22.97 -6.49 -10.64
CA GLY A 204 -21.85 -5.54 -10.64
C GLY A 204 -21.81 -4.56 -11.83
N ARG A 205 -20.95 -3.52 -11.73
CA ARG A 205 -20.81 -2.48 -12.76
C ARG A 205 -19.51 -2.64 -13.59
N PRO A 206 -19.50 -2.33 -14.90
CA PRO A 206 -18.28 -2.36 -15.72
C PRO A 206 -17.35 -1.17 -15.43
N VAL A 207 -16.04 -1.43 -15.38
CA VAL A 207 -15.01 -0.39 -15.15
C VAL A 207 -14.79 0.45 -16.41
N ARG A 208 -15.20 1.73 -16.41
CA ARG A 208 -14.85 2.72 -17.46
C ARG A 208 -13.45 3.30 -17.19
N LYS A 209 -12.52 3.18 -18.15
CA LYS A 209 -11.21 3.86 -18.10
C LYS A 209 -11.35 5.30 -18.59
N GLY A 210 -11.06 6.28 -17.74
CA GLY A 210 -10.98 7.70 -18.11
C GLY A 210 -9.55 8.20 -18.23
N ALA A 211 -9.12 8.57 -19.43
CA ALA A 211 -8.10 9.59 -19.69
C ALA A 211 -8.28 10.12 -21.13
N ARG A 212 -8.40 11.45 -21.32
CA ARG A 212 -8.45 12.09 -22.65
C ARG A 212 -7.02 12.30 -23.17
N SER A 213 -6.72 11.87 -24.40
CA SER A 213 -5.43 12.07 -25.08
C SER A 213 -5.36 13.42 -25.82
N ALA A 214 -4.14 13.91 -26.05
CA ALA A 214 -3.83 15.22 -26.62
C ALA A 214 -4.43 15.42 -28.04
N PRO A 215 -4.87 16.66 -28.37
CA PRO A 215 -5.71 16.94 -29.56
C PRO A 215 -5.02 16.80 -30.93
N TRP A 216 -3.68 16.76 -30.98
CA TRP A 216 -2.92 16.54 -32.23
C TRP A 216 -2.57 15.06 -32.48
N TRP A 217 -2.95 14.16 -31.56
CA TRP A 217 -2.75 12.73 -31.70
C TRP A 217 -3.95 12.11 -32.41
N THR A 218 -3.98 12.24 -33.73
CA THR A 218 -5.09 11.79 -34.58
C THR A 218 -5.11 10.27 -34.74
N GLU A 219 -6.23 9.72 -35.19
CA GLU A 219 -6.37 8.29 -35.48
C GLU A 219 -5.38 7.83 -36.57
N GLU A 220 -5.06 8.70 -37.53
CA GLU A 220 -3.97 8.50 -38.48
C GLU A 220 -2.59 8.43 -37.82
N CYS A 221 -2.31 9.23 -36.78
CA CYS A 221 -1.06 9.12 -36.00
C CYS A 221 -1.01 7.82 -35.19
N VAL A 222 -2.15 7.37 -34.66
CA VAL A 222 -2.27 6.09 -33.94
C VAL A 222 -2.03 4.93 -34.90
N LEU A 223 -2.67 4.96 -36.07
CA LEU A 223 -2.53 3.95 -37.12
C LEU A 223 -1.12 3.97 -37.71
N ALA A 224 -0.56 5.12 -38.06
CA ALA A 224 0.81 5.23 -38.57
C ALA A 224 1.87 4.82 -37.53
N ALA A 225 1.67 5.13 -36.25
CA ALA A 225 2.59 4.70 -35.20
C ALA A 225 2.42 3.22 -34.83
N ALA A 226 1.22 2.65 -34.99
CA ALA A 226 0.97 1.21 -34.85
C ALA A 226 1.50 0.45 -36.06
N GLU A 227 1.35 0.99 -37.26
CA GLU A 227 1.82 0.42 -38.53
C GLU A 227 3.34 0.54 -38.65
N TYR A 228 3.96 1.64 -38.22
CA TYR A 228 5.42 1.78 -38.10
C TYR A 228 6.00 0.83 -37.03
N ARG A 229 5.33 0.67 -35.89
CA ARG A 229 5.76 -0.29 -34.83
C ARG A 229 5.54 -1.74 -35.25
N ALA A 230 4.45 -2.05 -35.93
CA ALA A 230 4.17 -3.38 -36.47
C ALA A 230 5.14 -3.69 -37.62
N ARG A 231 5.34 -2.79 -38.59
CA ARG A 231 6.32 -2.98 -39.67
C ARG A 231 7.75 -3.10 -39.15
N ARG A 232 8.15 -2.33 -38.14
CA ARG A 232 9.50 -2.42 -37.54
C ARG A 232 9.66 -3.70 -36.71
N TYR A 233 8.66 -4.06 -35.90
CA TYR A 233 8.65 -5.31 -35.16
C TYR A 233 8.68 -6.52 -36.10
N TRP A 234 7.84 -6.56 -37.14
CA TRP A 234 7.80 -7.65 -38.10
C TRP A 234 9.02 -7.68 -39.01
N ARG A 235 9.60 -6.54 -39.41
CA ARG A 235 10.82 -6.51 -40.24
C ARG A 235 12.07 -6.91 -39.44
N ASP A 236 12.25 -6.41 -38.21
CA ASP A 236 13.34 -6.83 -37.33
C ASP A 236 13.20 -8.32 -36.91
N LEU A 237 11.96 -8.84 -36.86
CA LEU A 237 11.65 -10.23 -36.54
C LEU A 237 11.80 -11.16 -37.76
N ILE A 238 11.33 -10.75 -38.95
CA ILE A 238 11.44 -11.50 -40.21
C ILE A 238 12.90 -11.54 -40.69
N ASP A 239 13.64 -10.44 -40.61
CA ASP A 239 15.06 -10.38 -41.00
C ASP A 239 15.97 -11.18 -40.03
N SER A 240 15.45 -11.58 -38.86
CA SER A 240 16.16 -12.39 -37.87
C SER A 240 15.93 -13.90 -37.98
N PHE A 241 15.04 -14.34 -38.87
CA PHE A 241 14.71 -15.76 -39.06
C PHE A 241 15.14 -16.26 -40.43
N THR A 242 15.84 -17.38 -40.47
CA THR A 242 16.28 -18.03 -41.72
C THR A 242 15.30 -19.07 -42.25
N ASP A 243 14.24 -19.43 -41.50
CA ASP A 243 13.19 -20.37 -41.92
C ASP A 243 11.91 -20.24 -41.05
N SER A 244 10.77 -20.47 -41.71
CA SER A 244 9.37 -20.44 -41.24
C SER A 244 9.04 -21.45 -40.13
N ALA A 245 9.84 -22.50 -39.91
CA ALA A 245 9.59 -23.52 -38.88
C ALA A 245 9.87 -23.08 -37.43
N SER A 246 10.34 -21.84 -37.21
CA SER A 246 10.92 -21.37 -35.94
C SER A 246 9.94 -20.76 -34.92
N VAL A 247 8.65 -20.64 -35.23
CA VAL A 247 7.78 -19.68 -34.51
C VAL A 247 7.14 -20.23 -33.21
N PHE A 248 7.14 -21.54 -32.94
CA PHE A 248 6.62 -22.08 -31.66
C PHE A 248 7.32 -23.37 -31.19
N ARG A 249 8.42 -23.26 -30.42
CA ARG A 249 8.98 -24.41 -29.66
C ARG A 249 9.56 -23.96 -28.31
N ALA A 250 9.17 -24.64 -27.23
CA ALA A 250 9.96 -24.71 -26.00
C ALA A 250 10.41 -26.16 -25.84
N VAL A 251 11.72 -26.37 -25.77
CA VAL A 251 12.35 -27.69 -25.60
C VAL A 251 12.82 -27.81 -24.17
N LEU A 252 12.41 -28.86 -23.47
CA LEU A 252 12.90 -29.25 -22.15
C LEU A 252 13.31 -30.73 -22.23
N ASP A 253 14.58 -31.04 -21.98
CA ASP A 253 15.15 -32.40 -22.07
C ASP A 253 14.75 -33.15 -23.36
N ASP A 254 15.00 -32.52 -24.51
CA ASP A 254 14.73 -33.03 -25.87
C ASP A 254 13.25 -33.31 -26.21
N ALA A 255 12.30 -32.93 -25.34
CA ALA A 255 10.86 -32.99 -25.60
C ALA A 255 10.27 -31.60 -25.95
N VAL A 256 9.39 -31.55 -26.94
CA VAL A 256 8.72 -30.33 -27.42
C VAL A 256 7.29 -30.26 -26.86
N TYR A 257 6.95 -29.15 -26.20
CA TYR A 257 5.61 -28.94 -25.63
C TYR A 257 4.85 -27.82 -26.34
N GLU A 258 3.62 -28.12 -26.77
CA GLU A 258 2.83 -27.24 -27.66
C GLU A 258 1.71 -26.49 -26.92
N THR A 259 1.19 -27.01 -25.80
CA THR A 259 0.12 -26.36 -25.01
C THR A 259 0.64 -25.71 -23.73
N GLN A 260 -0.12 -24.73 -23.18
CA GLN A 260 0.22 -24.07 -21.90
C GLN A 260 0.12 -25.03 -20.70
N LEU A 261 -0.80 -26.00 -20.75
CA LEU A 261 -1.01 -26.98 -19.69
C LEU A 261 0.13 -28.01 -19.67
N ASP A 262 0.58 -28.48 -20.84
CA ASP A 262 1.71 -29.41 -20.93
C ASP A 262 3.03 -28.74 -20.52
N LYS A 263 3.19 -27.44 -20.84
CA LYS A 263 4.31 -26.63 -20.34
C LYS A 263 4.27 -26.52 -18.82
N ALA A 264 3.10 -26.25 -18.21
CA ALA A 264 2.95 -26.16 -16.76
C ALA A 264 3.25 -27.51 -16.07
N ASN A 265 2.80 -28.63 -16.65
CA ASN A 265 3.03 -29.97 -16.12
C ASN A 265 4.50 -30.42 -16.27
N ALA A 266 5.14 -30.14 -17.41
CA ALA A 266 6.56 -30.41 -17.61
C ALA A 266 7.43 -29.60 -16.62
N LEU A 267 7.08 -28.32 -16.41
CA LEU A 267 7.75 -27.47 -15.42
C LEU A 267 7.49 -27.94 -13.98
N ARG A 268 6.29 -28.44 -13.66
CA ARG A 268 5.97 -29.06 -12.37
C ARG A 268 6.84 -30.29 -12.12
N ARG A 269 6.94 -31.23 -13.09
CA ARG A 269 7.80 -32.41 -12.97
C ARG A 269 9.28 -32.05 -12.82
N ALA A 270 9.76 -31.15 -13.68
CA ALA A 270 11.16 -30.73 -13.70
C ALA A 270 11.57 -29.86 -12.52
N THR A 271 10.66 -29.36 -11.68
CA THR A 271 10.98 -28.41 -10.58
C THR A 271 10.46 -28.87 -9.22
N LEU A 272 9.22 -29.38 -9.15
CA LEU A 272 8.53 -29.73 -7.90
C LEU A 272 8.60 -31.23 -7.58
N GLU A 273 8.66 -32.11 -8.59
CA GLU A 273 8.68 -33.58 -8.38
C GLU A 273 10.10 -34.18 -8.34
N ARG A 274 11.14 -33.35 -8.18
CA ARG A 274 12.54 -33.82 -8.12
C ARG A 274 12.87 -34.71 -6.91
N ARG A 275 12.06 -34.66 -5.84
CA ARG A 275 12.27 -35.37 -4.57
C ARG A 275 10.95 -35.78 -3.94
N THR A 276 10.96 -36.88 -3.19
CA THR A 276 9.80 -37.45 -2.52
C THR A 276 9.95 -37.35 -0.99
N SER A 277 8.85 -37.55 -0.25
CA SER A 277 8.87 -37.60 1.22
C SER A 277 9.72 -38.76 1.78
N GLN A 278 10.01 -39.78 0.97
CA GLN A 278 10.91 -40.88 1.32
C GLN A 278 12.39 -40.46 1.38
N ASP A 279 12.76 -39.31 0.81
CA ASP A 279 14.12 -38.75 0.82
C ASP A 279 14.43 -37.94 2.11
N ASP A 280 13.41 -37.67 2.94
CA ASP A 280 13.52 -36.90 4.19
C ASP A 280 13.76 -37.81 5.42
N ILE A 281 14.23 -37.24 6.53
CA ILE A 281 14.43 -37.97 7.80
C ILE A 281 13.13 -38.05 8.61
N THR A 282 12.96 -39.02 9.50
CA THR A 282 11.71 -39.22 10.29
C THR A 282 11.51 -38.15 11.37
N ASP A 283 10.29 -37.56 11.49
CA ASP A 283 9.91 -36.48 12.42
C ASP A 283 9.29 -37.02 13.74
N PRO A 284 9.66 -36.52 14.94
CA PRO A 284 9.02 -36.87 16.21
C PRO A 284 7.78 -36.03 16.64
N TRP A 285 7.20 -35.14 15.83
CA TRP A 285 6.04 -34.32 16.28
C TRP A 285 4.79 -34.32 15.36
N VAL A 286 3.61 -34.31 16.02
CA VAL A 286 2.23 -34.40 15.49
C VAL A 286 1.65 -32.98 15.23
N PRO A 287 0.66 -32.78 14.32
CA PRO A 287 0.40 -31.48 13.68
C PRO A 287 -0.50 -30.53 14.47
N VAL A 288 -0.44 -29.23 14.13
CA VAL A 288 -1.27 -28.15 14.67
C VAL A 288 -1.76 -27.25 13.51
N ASP A 289 -3.06 -26.91 13.51
CA ASP A 289 -3.76 -26.00 12.59
C ASP A 289 -4.76 -25.11 13.40
N PRO A 290 -5.39 -24.02 12.89
CA PRO A 290 -5.38 -23.52 11.51
C PRO A 290 -5.27 -21.98 11.27
N VAL A 291 -4.30 -21.60 10.43
CA VAL A 291 -4.45 -20.98 9.08
C VAL A 291 -5.29 -19.72 8.85
N ARG A 292 -6.51 -19.60 9.38
CA ARG A 292 -7.49 -18.65 8.82
C ARG A 292 -7.03 -17.19 8.97
N ASP A 293 -6.32 -16.87 10.04
CA ASP A 293 -6.08 -15.48 10.44
C ASP A 293 -4.80 -14.85 9.85
N ALA A 294 -3.83 -15.67 9.43
CA ALA A 294 -2.60 -15.20 8.79
C ALA A 294 -2.87 -14.58 7.40
N THR A 295 -3.83 -15.14 6.67
CA THR A 295 -4.28 -14.68 5.35
C THR A 295 -5.25 -13.49 5.44
N LEU A 296 -5.98 -13.34 6.56
CA LEU A 296 -6.92 -12.25 6.76
C LEU A 296 -6.26 -10.87 6.99
N ARG A 297 -4.93 -10.82 7.23
CA ARG A 297 -4.22 -9.57 7.58
C ARG A 297 -3.00 -9.24 6.72
N THR A 298 -2.78 -9.93 5.60
CA THR A 298 -1.85 -9.45 4.57
C THR A 298 -2.35 -8.10 4.05
N GLY A 299 -1.52 -7.05 4.21
CA GLY A 299 -1.89 -5.70 3.80
C GLY A 299 -2.22 -5.66 2.32
N ASN A 300 -3.17 -4.79 1.92
CA ASN A 300 -3.58 -4.56 0.53
C ASN A 300 -2.36 -4.27 -0.37
N THR A 301 -1.72 -5.29 -0.91
CA THR A 301 -0.86 -5.15 -2.08
C THR A 301 -1.80 -5.05 -3.27
N SER A 302 -1.62 -4.00 -4.06
CA SER A 302 -2.27 -3.88 -5.36
C SER A 302 -2.10 -5.19 -6.14
N PRO A 303 -3.13 -5.65 -6.87
CA PRO A 303 -3.05 -6.89 -7.62
C PRO A 303 -1.79 -6.93 -8.49
N GLY A 304 -1.19 -8.12 -8.60
CA GLY A 304 -0.13 -8.38 -9.57
C GLY A 304 -0.65 -8.30 -11.01
N SER A 305 0.20 -8.70 -11.97
CA SER A 305 -0.16 -8.77 -13.39
C SER A 305 -1.34 -9.72 -13.69
N ASP A 306 -1.66 -10.60 -12.75
CA ASP A 306 -2.77 -11.57 -12.75
C ASP A 306 -4.10 -11.00 -12.23
N ASN A 307 -4.11 -9.78 -11.68
CA ASN A 307 -5.29 -9.13 -11.09
C ASN A 307 -5.94 -9.83 -9.88
N ILE A 308 -5.29 -10.85 -9.31
CA ILE A 308 -5.81 -11.55 -8.11
C ILE A 308 -5.53 -10.69 -6.88
N THR A 309 -6.59 -10.34 -6.16
CA THR A 309 -6.47 -9.58 -4.91
C THR A 309 -6.47 -10.52 -3.70
N VAL A 310 -5.98 -10.05 -2.55
CA VAL A 310 -6.07 -10.78 -1.26
C VAL A 310 -7.53 -11.16 -0.93
N LYS A 311 -8.52 -10.37 -1.40
CA LYS A 311 -9.96 -10.70 -1.27
C LYS A 311 -10.38 -11.89 -2.16
N MET A 312 -9.79 -12.04 -3.34
CA MET A 312 -10.03 -13.20 -4.23
C MET A 312 -9.29 -14.44 -3.72
N LEU A 313 -8.06 -14.31 -3.20
CA LEU A 313 -7.34 -15.41 -2.53
C LEU A 313 -8.13 -16.02 -1.36
N ARG A 314 -8.96 -15.23 -0.66
CA ARG A 314 -9.88 -15.73 0.38
C ARG A 314 -11.03 -16.57 -0.16
N ALA A 315 -11.40 -16.39 -1.43
CA ALA A 315 -12.53 -17.08 -2.07
C ALA A 315 -12.08 -18.31 -2.89
N VAL A 316 -10.82 -18.37 -3.31
CA VAL A 316 -10.26 -19.43 -4.16
C VAL A 316 -9.21 -20.25 -3.40
N TRP A 317 -9.45 -20.47 -2.10
CA TRP A 317 -8.51 -21.10 -1.15
C TRP A 317 -8.04 -22.50 -1.58
N GLU A 318 -8.72 -23.14 -2.54
CA GLU A 318 -8.42 -24.48 -3.04
C GLU A 318 -7.45 -24.53 -4.25
N ALA A 319 -6.90 -23.41 -4.72
CA ALA A 319 -5.91 -23.42 -5.80
C ALA A 319 -4.48 -23.69 -5.28
N GLU A 320 -3.88 -24.80 -5.68
CA GLU A 320 -2.70 -25.40 -5.04
C GLU A 320 -1.35 -24.68 -5.34
N VAL A 321 -1.15 -24.06 -6.53
CA VAL A 321 0.11 -23.36 -6.90
C VAL A 321 -0.10 -22.22 -7.94
N VAL A 322 0.54 -21.06 -7.74
CA VAL A 322 0.54 -19.87 -8.64
C VAL A 322 1.96 -19.51 -9.10
N MET A 323 2.17 -19.23 -10.40
CA MET A 323 3.50 -18.88 -10.97
C MET A 323 3.68 -17.36 -11.15
N ILE A 324 4.78 -16.78 -10.62
CA ILE A 324 5.12 -15.34 -10.69
C ILE A 324 6.46 -15.11 -11.37
N THR A 325 6.60 -14.06 -12.18
CA THR A 325 7.88 -13.73 -12.84
C THR A 325 8.93 -13.14 -11.87
N LYS A 326 10.20 -13.50 -12.05
CA LYS A 326 11.31 -12.93 -11.29
C LYS A 326 11.65 -11.52 -11.79
N PRO A 327 11.84 -10.53 -10.89
CA PRO A 327 12.18 -9.17 -11.29
C PRO A 327 13.45 -9.09 -12.16
N GLY A 328 13.38 -8.40 -13.30
CA GLY A 328 14.54 -8.11 -14.16
C GLY A 328 14.92 -9.18 -15.18
N ARG A 329 14.19 -10.30 -15.26
CA ARG A 329 14.37 -11.31 -16.32
C ARG A 329 13.53 -10.94 -17.55
N ARG A 330 14.17 -10.83 -18.72
CA ARG A 330 13.53 -10.40 -19.98
C ARG A 330 13.11 -11.57 -20.87
N ASN A 331 13.79 -12.71 -20.77
CA ASN A 331 13.45 -13.94 -21.47
C ASN A 331 12.55 -14.80 -20.56
N LEU A 332 11.26 -14.89 -20.86
CA LEU A 332 10.27 -15.63 -20.07
C LEU A 332 10.11 -17.10 -20.52
N SER A 333 10.88 -17.53 -21.53
CA SER A 333 10.87 -18.89 -22.07
C SER A 333 11.66 -19.88 -21.21
N GLU A 334 12.48 -19.39 -20.28
CA GLU A 334 13.30 -20.20 -19.37
C GLU A 334 12.59 -20.44 -18.03
N ALA A 335 12.53 -21.69 -17.57
CA ALA A 335 11.96 -22.08 -16.27
C ALA A 335 12.51 -21.23 -15.09
N ARG A 336 13.80 -20.88 -15.16
CA ARG A 336 14.51 -20.07 -14.14
C ARG A 336 13.97 -18.64 -14.01
N ALA A 337 13.20 -18.13 -14.98
CA ALA A 337 12.59 -16.80 -14.96
C ALA A 337 11.30 -16.72 -14.12
N TRP A 338 10.77 -17.85 -13.65
CA TRP A 338 9.51 -17.96 -12.91
C TRP A 338 9.72 -18.36 -11.43
N ARG A 339 8.72 -18.09 -10.58
CA ARG A 339 8.61 -18.44 -9.15
C ARG A 339 7.28 -19.18 -8.92
N PRO A 340 7.28 -20.47 -8.57
CA PRO A 340 6.08 -21.12 -8.05
C PRO A 340 5.77 -20.60 -6.64
N ILE A 341 4.50 -20.38 -6.34
CA ILE A 341 3.98 -20.02 -5.02
C ILE A 341 2.89 -21.02 -4.67
N SER A 342 3.16 -21.89 -3.70
CA SER A 342 2.12 -22.70 -3.07
C SER A 342 1.59 -21.98 -1.83
N LEU A 343 0.26 -21.92 -1.66
CA LEU A 343 -0.40 -21.25 -0.55
C LEU A 343 -0.51 -22.21 0.64
N LEU A 344 0.57 -22.43 1.38
CA LEU A 344 0.62 -23.38 2.49
C LEU A 344 0.43 -22.73 3.87
N SER A 345 -0.18 -23.50 4.78
CA SER A 345 -0.24 -23.25 6.24
C SER A 345 1.18 -23.24 6.81
N CYS A 346 1.64 -22.11 7.37
CA CYS A 346 2.97 -22.05 8.01
C CYS A 346 2.88 -21.32 9.35
N LEU A 347 3.00 -22.09 10.44
CA LEU A 347 3.33 -21.60 11.77
C LEU A 347 4.86 -21.44 11.89
N VAL A 348 5.34 -20.24 12.19
CA VAL A 348 6.75 -20.02 12.55
C VAL A 348 6.86 -20.19 14.07
N HIS A 349 7.56 -21.24 14.51
CA HIS A 349 7.88 -21.43 15.93
C HIS A 349 9.22 -20.75 16.26
N TYR A 350 9.18 -19.69 17.06
CA TYR A 350 10.30 -18.74 17.26
C TYR A 350 11.47 -19.26 18.13
N GLY A 351 11.34 -20.47 18.72
CA GLY A 351 12.35 -21.05 19.62
C GLY A 351 13.43 -21.89 18.95
N VAL A 352 13.34 -22.17 17.65
CA VAL A 352 14.22 -23.12 16.94
C VAL A 352 15.33 -22.44 16.13
N LEU A 353 15.18 -21.14 15.84
CA LEU A 353 16.03 -20.42 14.88
C LEU A 353 17.20 -19.72 15.57
N HIS A 354 18.41 -19.86 15.00
CA HIS A 354 19.58 -19.15 15.49
C HIS A 354 19.41 -17.62 15.44
N SER A 355 19.96 -16.92 16.45
CA SER A 355 19.83 -15.47 16.62
C SER A 355 20.32 -14.62 15.43
N GLN A 356 21.13 -15.14 14.51
CA GLN A 356 21.62 -14.43 13.32
C GLN A 356 20.79 -14.67 12.05
N GLN A 357 19.59 -15.26 12.21
CA GLN A 357 18.55 -15.33 11.16
C GLN A 357 17.56 -14.18 11.34
N ALA A 358 17.15 -13.55 10.22
CA ALA A 358 16.17 -12.46 10.23
C ALA A 358 15.05 -12.59 9.17
N GLY A 359 15.18 -13.50 8.20
CA GLY A 359 14.17 -13.70 7.17
C GLY A 359 12.84 -14.17 7.78
N ALA A 360 11.74 -13.52 7.42
CA ALA A 360 10.36 -13.84 7.86
C ALA A 360 10.13 -13.87 9.39
N LEU A 361 11.03 -13.29 10.19
CA LEU A 361 10.87 -13.24 11.64
C LEU A 361 10.31 -11.90 12.13
N PRO A 362 9.35 -11.89 13.07
CA PRO A 362 8.79 -10.69 13.61
C PRO A 362 9.87 -9.86 14.28
N LYS A 363 9.76 -8.54 14.12
CA LYS A 363 10.69 -7.53 14.66
C LYS A 363 12.13 -7.62 14.13
N ARG A 364 12.45 -8.54 13.23
CA ARG A 364 13.76 -8.66 12.56
C ARG A 364 13.65 -8.22 11.10
N SER A 365 14.74 -7.70 10.56
CA SER A 365 14.81 -7.17 9.20
C SER A 365 16.15 -7.45 8.54
N ALA A 366 16.20 -7.38 7.22
CA ALA A 366 17.44 -7.53 6.45
C ALA A 366 18.48 -6.47 6.86
N VAL A 367 18.04 -5.25 7.16
CA VAL A 367 18.91 -4.15 7.64
C VAL A 367 19.53 -4.47 9.00
N ASP A 368 18.88 -5.25 9.86
CA ASP A 368 19.45 -5.64 11.15
C ASP A 368 20.66 -6.56 10.98
N LEU A 369 20.61 -7.48 10.02
CA LEU A 369 21.75 -8.35 9.73
C LEU A 369 22.92 -7.56 9.15
N VAL A 370 22.63 -6.59 8.28
CA VAL A 370 23.69 -5.70 7.77
C VAL A 370 24.26 -4.84 8.89
N ALA A 371 23.44 -4.27 9.78
CA ALA A 371 23.93 -3.49 10.91
C ALA A 371 24.76 -4.36 11.90
N ALA A 372 24.39 -5.63 12.09
CA ALA A 372 25.15 -6.60 12.86
C ALA A 372 26.49 -6.95 12.20
N LEU A 373 26.50 -7.19 10.88
CA LEU A 373 27.71 -7.43 10.10
C LEU A 373 28.67 -6.23 10.17
N VAL A 374 28.14 -5.02 9.97
CA VAL A 374 28.91 -3.76 10.04
C VAL A 374 29.51 -3.60 11.44
N HIS A 375 28.75 -3.90 12.50
CA HIS A 375 29.29 -3.89 13.86
C HIS A 375 30.48 -4.84 14.02
N ASP A 376 30.38 -6.09 13.53
CA ASP A 376 31.42 -7.09 13.69
C ASP A 376 32.70 -6.71 12.92
N ILE A 377 32.56 -6.14 11.71
CA ILE A 377 33.69 -5.61 10.93
C ILE A 377 34.32 -4.40 11.62
N GLU A 378 33.50 -3.50 12.18
CA GLU A 378 34.01 -2.34 12.94
C GLU A 378 34.79 -2.77 14.20
N GLU A 379 34.32 -3.81 14.90
CA GLU A 379 35.07 -4.40 16.02
C GLU A 379 36.39 -5.03 15.55
N ALA A 380 36.39 -5.73 14.42
CA ALA A 380 37.62 -6.26 13.82
C ALA A 380 38.62 -5.13 13.50
N PHE A 381 38.15 -4.04 12.89
CA PHE A 381 38.97 -2.86 12.62
C PHE A 381 39.53 -2.22 13.89
N ALA A 382 38.75 -2.18 14.97
CA ALA A 382 39.21 -1.69 16.26
C ALA A 382 40.33 -2.57 16.84
N ARG A 383 40.30 -3.88 16.57
CA ARG A 383 41.33 -4.86 16.94
C ARG A 383 42.51 -4.90 15.96
N LYS A 384 42.55 -4.00 14.96
CA LYS A 384 43.53 -3.98 13.86
C LYS A 384 43.51 -5.26 13.01
N GLN A 385 42.38 -5.94 12.97
CA GLN A 385 42.13 -7.13 12.17
C GLN A 385 41.49 -6.76 10.83
N VAL A 386 41.52 -7.71 9.90
CA VAL A 386 40.83 -7.66 8.61
C VAL A 386 39.72 -8.71 8.57
N ALA A 387 38.81 -8.59 7.61
CA ALA A 387 37.74 -9.55 7.45
C ALA A 387 37.49 -9.90 5.98
N THR A 388 37.07 -11.13 5.72
CA THR A 388 36.60 -11.61 4.42
C THR A 388 35.14 -12.04 4.58
N LEU A 389 34.27 -11.50 3.75
CA LEU A 389 32.88 -11.89 3.63
C LEU A 389 32.70 -12.70 2.35
N VAL A 390 31.98 -13.81 2.48
CA VAL A 390 31.49 -14.59 1.35
C VAL A 390 29.98 -14.66 1.44
N THR A 391 29.31 -14.31 0.36
CA THR A 391 27.86 -14.51 0.22
C THR A 391 27.63 -15.68 -0.72
N MET A 392 26.64 -16.51 -0.38
CA MET A 392 26.25 -17.69 -1.15
C MET A 392 24.73 -17.72 -1.25
N ASP A 393 24.25 -18.07 -2.43
CA ASP A 393 22.84 -18.22 -2.74
C ASP A 393 22.51 -19.68 -3.03
N ILE A 394 21.37 -20.15 -2.55
CA ILE A 394 20.91 -21.53 -2.77
C ILE A 394 20.23 -21.62 -4.13
N GLU A 395 20.56 -22.64 -4.91
CA GLU A 395 19.88 -22.89 -6.18
C GLU A 395 18.47 -23.47 -5.92
N GLY A 396 17.42 -22.73 -6.30
CA GLY A 396 16.04 -23.21 -6.13
C GLY A 396 15.61 -23.35 -4.67
N ALA A 397 15.91 -22.34 -3.85
CA ALA A 397 15.89 -22.44 -2.38
C ALA A 397 14.57 -22.84 -1.71
N PHE A 398 13.41 -22.64 -2.33
CA PHE A 398 12.12 -23.08 -1.77
C PHE A 398 11.63 -24.37 -2.42
N ASP A 399 12.10 -24.68 -3.63
CA ASP A 399 11.64 -25.80 -4.45
C ASP A 399 12.41 -27.10 -4.15
N THR A 400 13.55 -27.00 -3.46
CA THR A 400 14.51 -28.12 -3.27
C THR A 400 14.67 -28.56 -1.81
N VAL A 401 13.99 -27.91 -0.86
CA VAL A 401 14.28 -28.07 0.57
C VAL A 401 13.42 -29.15 1.22
N LEU A 402 14.07 -30.15 1.79
CA LEU A 402 13.45 -31.18 2.62
C LEU A 402 13.19 -30.65 4.05
N ARG A 403 11.99 -30.88 4.59
CA ARG A 403 11.45 -30.23 5.79
C ARG A 403 12.27 -30.52 7.05
N ASN A 404 12.58 -31.79 7.32
CA ASN A 404 13.23 -32.16 8.58
C ASN A 404 14.73 -31.85 8.58
N ARG A 405 15.37 -31.89 7.39
CA ARG A 405 16.75 -31.42 7.19
C ARG A 405 16.90 -29.90 7.33
N LEU A 406 15.89 -29.11 6.92
CA LEU A 406 15.84 -27.66 7.14
C LEU A 406 15.86 -27.31 8.64
N ILE A 407 15.09 -28.04 9.46
CA ILE A 407 15.00 -27.79 10.90
C ILE A 407 16.34 -28.07 11.61
N LEU A 408 17.08 -29.11 11.21
CA LEU A 408 18.44 -29.39 11.70
C LEU A 408 19.43 -28.25 11.38
N ARG A 409 19.34 -27.67 10.17
CA ARG A 409 20.20 -26.54 9.72
C ARG A 409 20.03 -25.29 10.58
N LEU A 410 18.80 -25.01 11.02
CA LEU A 410 18.48 -23.79 11.75
C LEU A 410 19.09 -23.75 13.18
N ARG A 411 19.70 -24.86 13.62
CA ARG A 411 20.22 -25.08 14.99
C ARG A 411 21.76 -24.90 15.16
N HIS A 412 22.58 -24.68 14.11
CA HIS A 412 24.07 -24.64 14.21
C HIS A 412 24.73 -23.50 13.35
N PRO A 413 25.98 -23.02 13.64
CA PRO A 413 26.45 -22.20 14.75
C PRO A 413 26.92 -20.76 14.33
N LYS A 414 27.52 -20.03 15.29
CA LYS A 414 28.01 -18.63 15.29
C LYS A 414 28.83 -18.20 14.06
N GLY A 415 28.62 -16.96 13.59
CA GLY A 415 29.43 -16.29 12.54
C GLY A 415 28.80 -16.30 11.13
N ARG A 416 27.64 -16.94 11.00
CA ARG A 416 26.83 -17.00 9.78
C ARG A 416 25.62 -16.08 9.92
N PHE A 417 25.41 -15.22 8.93
CA PHE A 417 24.21 -14.40 8.79
C PHE A 417 23.32 -15.02 7.73
N GLY A 418 22.01 -15.10 7.98
CA GLY A 418 21.08 -15.65 7.01
C GLY A 418 19.79 -14.84 6.90
N TYR A 419 19.38 -14.57 5.67
CA TYR A 419 18.09 -13.99 5.34
C TYR A 419 17.40 -14.87 4.30
N ALA A 420 16.55 -15.78 4.76
CA ALA A 420 15.98 -16.82 3.90
C ALA A 420 17.10 -17.64 3.21
N ASP A 421 17.22 -17.54 1.89
CA ASP A 421 18.20 -18.21 1.03
C ASP A 421 19.57 -17.52 1.00
N ASP A 422 19.60 -16.20 1.15
CA ASP A 422 20.83 -15.40 1.22
C ASP A 422 21.64 -15.76 2.48
N THR A 423 22.75 -16.48 2.29
CA THR A 423 23.69 -16.85 3.36
C THR A 423 24.98 -16.03 3.25
N ALA A 424 25.47 -15.52 4.37
CA ALA A 424 26.71 -14.79 4.45
C ALA A 424 27.61 -15.29 5.57
N ILE A 425 28.89 -15.46 5.27
CA ILE A 425 29.92 -15.97 6.20
C ILE A 425 30.98 -14.90 6.35
N LEU A 426 31.18 -14.43 7.60
CA LEU A 426 32.23 -13.46 7.92
C LEU A 426 33.41 -14.16 8.60
N CYS A 427 34.59 -14.09 7.98
CA CYS A 427 35.84 -14.58 8.53
C CYS A 427 36.72 -13.41 8.98
N VAL A 428 37.11 -13.37 10.26
CA VAL A 428 37.99 -12.33 10.82
C VAL A 428 39.36 -12.93 11.14
N GLY A 429 40.43 -12.16 10.91
CA GLY A 429 41.81 -12.61 11.10
C GLY A 429 42.82 -11.46 11.02
N ASN A 430 44.09 -11.79 11.15
CA ASN A 430 45.15 -10.77 11.22
C ASN A 430 45.62 -10.31 9.84
N ASN A 431 45.39 -11.11 8.80
CA ASN A 431 45.70 -10.78 7.40
C ASN A 431 44.69 -11.43 6.43
N LEU A 432 44.66 -10.94 5.19
CA LEU A 432 43.66 -11.35 4.21
C LEU A 432 43.86 -12.78 3.68
N GLU A 433 45.09 -13.28 3.67
CA GLU A 433 45.40 -14.65 3.25
C GLU A 433 44.76 -15.67 4.21
N GLU A 434 44.89 -15.39 5.51
CA GLU A 434 44.29 -16.18 6.57
C GLU A 434 42.76 -16.18 6.47
N THR A 435 42.14 -15.01 6.29
CA THR A 435 40.68 -14.89 6.22
C THR A 435 40.10 -15.48 4.94
N ALA A 436 40.78 -15.35 3.80
CA ALA A 436 40.38 -15.95 2.53
C ALA A 436 40.47 -17.49 2.57
N ARG A 437 41.52 -18.03 3.19
CA ARG A 437 41.65 -19.49 3.41
C ARG A 437 40.59 -20.02 4.37
N LYS A 438 40.29 -19.31 5.47
CA LYS A 438 39.17 -19.67 6.38
C LYS A 438 37.83 -19.63 5.64
N ALA A 439 37.62 -18.62 4.82
CA ALA A 439 36.42 -18.48 4.01
C ALA A 439 36.27 -19.64 3.01
N SER A 440 37.33 -19.98 2.29
CA SER A 440 37.34 -21.11 1.33
C SER A 440 37.02 -22.44 2.03
N ARG A 441 37.58 -22.66 3.22
CA ARG A 441 37.26 -23.85 4.03
C ARG A 441 35.77 -23.89 4.39
N HIS A 442 35.21 -22.78 4.85
CA HIS A 442 33.79 -22.73 5.19
C HIS A 442 32.87 -22.88 3.98
N VAL A 443 33.27 -22.37 2.81
CA VAL A 443 32.54 -22.61 1.55
C VAL A 443 32.56 -24.10 1.22
N HIS A 444 33.72 -24.75 1.33
CA HIS A 444 33.86 -26.19 1.09
C HIS A 444 33.04 -27.03 2.07
N GLU A 445 33.15 -26.77 3.37
CA GLU A 445 32.31 -27.42 4.41
C GLU A 445 30.82 -27.23 4.12
N LEU A 446 30.41 -26.05 3.63
CA LEU A 446 29.02 -25.78 3.29
C LEU A 446 28.57 -26.51 2.01
N MET A 447 29.47 -26.69 1.04
CA MET A 447 29.20 -27.46 -0.17
C MET A 447 29.09 -28.95 0.13
N GLU A 448 30.00 -29.54 0.93
CA GLU A 448 29.92 -30.94 1.36
C GLU A 448 28.61 -31.20 2.11
N TRP A 449 28.32 -30.35 3.09
CA TRP A 449 27.05 -30.38 3.80
C TRP A 449 25.86 -30.19 2.86
N GLY A 450 25.98 -29.29 1.89
CA GLY A 450 24.98 -29.06 0.85
C GLY A 450 24.69 -30.35 0.12
N THR A 451 25.71 -31.02 -0.40
CA THR A 451 25.59 -32.32 -1.08
C THR A 451 24.93 -33.38 -0.19
N GLU A 452 25.36 -33.53 1.06
CA GLU A 452 24.78 -34.48 2.03
C GLU A 452 23.28 -34.19 2.31
N ASN A 453 22.89 -32.92 2.25
CA ASN A 453 21.51 -32.47 2.52
C ASN A 453 20.75 -32.13 1.24
N ALA A 454 21.30 -32.53 0.10
CA ALA A 454 20.75 -32.33 -1.22
C ALA A 454 20.45 -30.83 -1.52
N ILE A 455 21.25 -29.90 -1.00
CA ILE A 455 21.18 -28.46 -1.28
C ILE A 455 22.36 -28.09 -2.18
N ALA A 456 22.05 -27.47 -3.33
CA ALA A 456 23.06 -26.93 -4.24
C ALA A 456 23.21 -25.41 -4.04
N PHE A 457 24.43 -24.90 -4.15
CA PHE A 457 24.73 -23.47 -4.10
C PHE A 457 25.09 -22.96 -5.49
N ASP A 458 24.54 -21.82 -5.89
CA ASP A 458 24.80 -21.24 -7.22
C ASP A 458 26.23 -20.64 -7.24
N PRO A 459 27.16 -21.24 -7.99
CA PRO A 459 28.54 -20.76 -8.00
C PRO A 459 28.63 -19.39 -8.68
N LYS A 460 27.74 -19.03 -9.61
CA LYS A 460 27.75 -17.73 -10.31
C LYS A 460 27.30 -16.59 -9.41
N LYS A 461 26.47 -16.87 -8.40
CA LYS A 461 26.00 -15.88 -7.42
C LYS A 461 26.84 -15.80 -6.16
N THR A 462 27.87 -16.63 -6.04
CA THR A 462 28.82 -16.53 -4.93
C THR A 462 29.69 -15.29 -5.14
N GLU A 463 29.58 -14.33 -4.22
CA GLU A 463 30.35 -13.09 -4.24
C GLU A 463 31.29 -13.04 -3.03
N VAL A 464 32.44 -12.38 -3.20
CA VAL A 464 33.49 -12.28 -2.18
C VAL A 464 33.86 -10.82 -1.96
N MET A 465 34.14 -10.46 -0.71
CA MET A 465 34.56 -9.10 -0.37
C MET A 465 35.55 -9.09 0.80
N HIS A 466 36.62 -8.31 0.65
CA HIS A 466 37.60 -8.07 1.70
C HIS A 466 37.40 -6.72 2.36
N PHE A 467 37.47 -6.71 3.69
CA PHE A 467 37.37 -5.54 4.53
C PHE A 467 38.70 -5.27 5.24
N SER A 468 39.20 -4.06 5.08
CA SER A 468 40.43 -3.58 5.71
C SER A 468 40.39 -2.06 5.86
N ARG A 469 41.02 -1.53 6.92
CA ARG A 469 41.12 -0.07 7.13
C ARG A 469 42.02 0.60 6.09
N THR A 470 42.96 -0.15 5.54
CA THR A 470 43.90 0.30 4.51
C THR A 470 43.70 -0.52 3.25
N LYS A 471 43.92 0.10 2.08
CA LYS A 471 43.85 -0.60 0.80
C LYS A 471 44.88 -1.76 0.83
N PRO A 472 44.43 -3.02 0.66
CA PRO A 472 45.33 -4.15 0.74
C PRO A 472 46.27 -4.20 -0.48
N ARG A 473 47.51 -4.66 -0.27
CA ARG A 473 48.51 -4.82 -1.35
C ARG A 473 48.18 -6.01 -2.25
N THR A 474 47.63 -7.07 -1.65
CA THR A 474 47.19 -8.30 -2.32
C THR A 474 45.73 -8.57 -1.98
N ALA A 475 45.00 -9.18 -2.92
CA ALA A 475 43.60 -9.51 -2.78
C ALA A 475 43.43 -11.02 -3.03
N PRO A 476 43.69 -11.85 -2.01
CA PRO A 476 43.67 -13.31 -2.18
C PRO A 476 42.26 -13.79 -2.56
N PRO A 477 42.14 -14.78 -3.45
CA PRO A 477 40.84 -15.31 -3.85
C PRO A 477 40.24 -16.21 -2.77
N VAL A 478 38.94 -16.45 -2.89
CA VAL A 478 38.23 -17.52 -2.17
C VAL A 478 37.78 -18.55 -3.20
N PHE A 479 37.82 -19.83 -2.85
CA PHE A 479 37.45 -20.91 -3.76
C PHE A 479 36.03 -21.43 -3.46
N HIS A 480 35.22 -21.58 -4.52
CA HIS A 480 33.95 -22.30 -4.52
C HIS A 480 34.15 -23.56 -5.38
N GLY A 481 34.41 -24.70 -4.75
CA GLY A 481 34.91 -25.88 -5.45
C GLY A 481 36.24 -25.54 -6.15
N GLU A 482 36.35 -25.87 -7.43
CA GLU A 482 37.53 -25.54 -8.25
C GLU A 482 37.52 -24.09 -8.77
N MET A 483 36.41 -23.36 -8.61
CA MET A 483 36.29 -22.02 -9.17
C MET A 483 36.84 -20.94 -8.24
N GLU A 484 37.74 -20.11 -8.78
CA GLU A 484 38.29 -18.95 -8.10
C GLU A 484 37.31 -17.77 -8.08
N LYS A 485 37.03 -17.22 -6.89
CA LYS A 485 36.23 -16.00 -6.69
C LYS A 485 37.08 -14.87 -6.16
N ARG A 486 37.17 -13.80 -6.96
CA ARG A 486 37.93 -12.60 -6.61
C ARG A 486 37.06 -11.57 -5.88
N PRO A 487 37.65 -10.83 -4.91
CA PRO A 487 36.91 -9.88 -4.12
C PRO A 487 36.50 -8.64 -4.93
N GLU A 488 35.27 -8.17 -4.75
CA GLU A 488 34.78 -6.96 -5.39
C GLU A 488 35.19 -5.68 -4.64
N CYS A 489 35.26 -4.56 -5.37
CA CYS A 489 35.51 -3.24 -4.78
C CYS A 489 34.30 -2.71 -3.99
N ALA A 490 33.09 -3.09 -4.38
CA ALA A 490 31.86 -2.79 -3.65
C ALA A 490 30.78 -3.84 -3.94
N MET A 491 30.31 -4.50 -2.89
CA MET A 491 29.32 -5.59 -2.96
C MET A 491 27.96 -5.11 -2.48
N ARG A 492 26.87 -5.58 -3.11
CA ARG A 492 25.51 -5.32 -2.64
C ARG A 492 24.97 -6.52 -1.89
N TRP A 493 24.79 -6.39 -0.59
CA TRP A 493 24.18 -7.44 0.24
C TRP A 493 22.94 -6.93 0.95
N LEU A 494 21.82 -7.67 0.84
CA LEU A 494 20.51 -7.32 1.44
C LEU A 494 20.03 -5.89 1.12
N GLY A 495 20.37 -5.39 -0.06
CA GLY A 495 20.01 -4.05 -0.52
C GLY A 495 21.00 -2.93 -0.17
N ILE A 496 21.99 -3.19 0.69
CA ILE A 496 22.99 -2.20 1.13
C ILE A 496 24.31 -2.45 0.39
N TRP A 497 24.92 -1.38 -0.12
CA TRP A 497 26.22 -1.46 -0.77
C TRP A 497 27.34 -1.29 0.26
N LEU A 498 28.21 -2.29 0.36
CA LEU A 498 29.37 -2.31 1.24
C LEU A 498 30.62 -2.02 0.40
N ASP A 499 31.54 -1.20 0.93
CA ASP A 499 32.90 -1.05 0.39
C ASP A 499 33.95 -1.51 1.42
N SER A 500 35.17 -1.78 0.96
CA SER A 500 36.21 -2.44 1.78
C SER A 500 36.58 -1.70 3.06
N THR A 501 36.30 -0.39 3.11
CA THR A 501 36.58 0.47 4.28
C THR A 501 35.31 0.82 5.08
N LEU A 502 34.14 0.33 4.67
CA LEU A 502 32.82 0.74 5.18
C LEU A 502 32.60 2.25 5.13
N SER A 503 32.99 2.89 4.02
CA SER A 503 32.75 4.31 3.75
C SER A 503 31.30 4.62 3.35
N PHE A 504 30.61 3.63 2.76
CA PHE A 504 29.27 3.68 2.18
C PHE A 504 29.08 4.73 1.07
N LYS A 505 30.17 5.20 0.46
CA LYS A 505 30.12 6.17 -0.63
C LYS A 505 29.28 5.67 -1.81
N THR A 506 29.53 4.43 -2.25
CA THR A 506 28.79 3.77 -3.34
C THR A 506 27.31 3.61 -3.01
N HIS A 507 26.98 3.30 -1.75
CA HIS A 507 25.59 3.16 -1.28
C HIS A 507 24.83 4.47 -1.43
N VAL A 508 25.37 5.54 -0.86
CA VAL A 508 24.77 6.88 -0.91
C VAL A 508 24.66 7.37 -2.35
N GLU A 509 25.66 7.13 -3.20
CA GLU A 509 25.62 7.49 -4.62
C GLU A 509 24.46 6.81 -5.35
N LYS A 510 24.33 5.48 -5.24
CA LYS A 510 23.31 4.71 -5.96
C LYS A 510 21.89 5.07 -5.51
N TRP A 511 21.66 5.20 -4.19
CA TRP A 511 20.35 5.55 -3.65
C TRP A 511 19.99 7.02 -3.87
N THR A 512 20.95 7.94 -3.78
CA THR A 512 20.73 9.35 -4.15
C THR A 512 20.40 9.48 -5.63
N ALA A 513 21.08 8.76 -6.52
CA ALA A 513 20.77 8.78 -7.95
C ALA A 513 19.36 8.23 -8.23
N LYS A 514 18.92 7.21 -7.50
CA LYS A 514 17.56 6.67 -7.61
C LYS A 514 16.50 7.69 -7.15
N ALA A 515 16.72 8.32 -6.00
CA ALA A 515 15.87 9.37 -5.46
C ALA A 515 15.81 10.60 -6.40
N GLN A 516 16.95 10.99 -6.98
CA GLN A 516 17.08 12.09 -7.92
C GLN A 516 16.22 11.89 -9.17
N ARG A 517 16.15 10.68 -9.72
CA ARG A 517 15.28 10.38 -10.88
C ARG A 517 13.81 10.63 -10.55
N VAL A 518 13.36 10.19 -9.37
CA VAL A 518 11.99 10.44 -8.91
C VAL A 518 11.74 11.94 -8.68
N ALA A 519 12.71 12.64 -8.07
CA ALA A 519 12.63 14.08 -7.86
C ALA A 519 12.51 14.86 -9.18
N HIS A 520 13.25 14.48 -10.22
CA HIS A 520 13.14 15.09 -11.54
C HIS A 520 11.78 14.83 -12.20
N HIS A 521 11.23 13.63 -12.04
CA HIS A 521 9.90 13.33 -12.55
C HIS A 521 8.82 14.19 -11.87
N LEU A 522 8.86 14.32 -10.54
CA LEU A 522 7.97 15.21 -9.80
C LEU A 522 8.14 16.67 -10.25
N GLN A 523 9.39 17.12 -10.40
CA GLN A 523 9.70 18.46 -10.86
C GLN A 523 9.14 18.74 -12.26
N GLY A 524 9.20 17.77 -13.18
CA GLY A 524 8.64 17.90 -14.53
C GLY A 524 7.12 18.07 -14.57
N MET A 525 6.41 17.68 -13.52
CA MET A 525 4.95 17.83 -13.39
C MET A 525 4.53 19.16 -12.74
N THR A 526 5.48 20.02 -12.37
CA THR A 526 5.22 21.21 -11.55
C THR A 526 5.94 22.44 -12.07
N ASN A 527 5.32 23.60 -11.98
CA ASN A 527 5.99 24.90 -12.09
C ASN A 527 5.39 25.91 -11.08
N THR A 528 5.65 27.20 -11.24
CA THR A 528 5.16 28.25 -10.35
C THR A 528 3.63 28.44 -10.42
N ASN A 529 3.03 28.17 -11.58
CA ASN A 529 1.63 28.42 -11.86
C ASN A 529 0.79 27.12 -11.94
N ARG A 530 1.31 26.10 -12.63
CA ARG A 530 0.64 24.84 -12.95
C ARG A 530 1.25 23.65 -12.21
N GLY A 531 0.43 22.63 -11.99
CA GLY A 531 0.82 21.34 -11.40
C GLY A 531 -0.06 20.96 -10.21
N PRO A 532 0.17 19.77 -9.62
CA PRO A 532 -0.59 19.31 -8.47
C PRO A 532 -0.40 20.21 -7.24
N LEU A 533 -1.36 20.10 -6.31
CA LEU A 533 -1.34 20.85 -5.06
C LEU A 533 -0.01 20.60 -4.30
N PRO A 534 0.67 21.64 -3.78
CA PRO A 534 1.94 21.50 -3.08
C PRO A 534 1.92 20.45 -1.96
N SER A 535 0.83 20.36 -1.19
CA SER A 535 0.63 19.35 -0.15
C SER A 535 0.61 17.91 -0.69
N ALA A 536 0.05 17.69 -1.88
CA ALA A 536 0.04 16.39 -2.55
C ALA A 536 1.44 16.02 -3.06
N VAL A 537 2.17 16.97 -3.66
CA VAL A 537 3.56 16.75 -4.09
C VAL A 537 4.46 16.47 -2.88
N ARG A 538 4.27 17.19 -1.78
CA ARG A 538 4.98 16.94 -0.51
C ARG A 538 4.73 15.52 0.00
N ARG A 539 3.48 15.05 -0.05
CA ARG A 539 3.13 13.67 0.31
C ARG A 539 3.89 12.67 -0.57
N ALA A 540 3.98 12.91 -1.87
CA ALA A 540 4.75 12.07 -2.79
C ALA A 540 6.26 12.09 -2.48
N VAL A 541 6.84 13.25 -2.16
CA VAL A 541 8.25 13.35 -1.73
C VAL A 541 8.49 12.52 -0.47
N ARG A 542 7.63 12.64 0.55
CA ARG A 542 7.72 11.85 1.78
C ARG A 542 7.53 10.35 1.58
N ALA A 543 6.67 9.96 0.66
CA ALA A 543 6.36 8.55 0.41
C ALA A 543 7.39 7.86 -0.50
N CYS A 544 7.96 8.59 -1.46
CA CYS A 544 8.75 8.00 -2.54
C CYS A 544 10.23 8.38 -2.52
N ILE A 545 10.59 9.57 -2.02
CA ILE A 545 11.97 10.10 -2.07
C ILE A 545 12.67 9.93 -0.72
N GLU A 546 12.05 10.36 0.38
CA GLU A 546 12.63 10.23 1.73
C GLU A 546 13.03 8.77 2.05
N PRO A 547 12.19 7.73 1.82
CA PRO A 547 12.57 6.35 2.13
C PRO A 547 13.74 5.84 1.28
N GLN A 548 13.92 6.36 0.06
CA GLN A 548 15.04 5.98 -0.81
C GLN A 548 16.34 6.63 -0.36
N LEU A 549 16.30 7.93 -0.02
CA LEU A 549 17.48 8.65 0.47
C LEU A 549 17.97 8.05 1.79
N LEU A 550 17.04 7.70 2.68
CA LEU A 550 17.34 7.24 4.04
C LEU A 550 17.48 5.71 4.14
N PHE A 551 17.46 4.99 3.02
CA PHE A 551 17.47 3.54 3.00
C PHE A 551 18.73 2.96 3.68
N GLY A 552 18.50 2.10 4.68
CA GLY A 552 19.55 1.41 5.44
C GLY A 552 20.37 2.31 6.36
N ALA A 553 19.91 3.53 6.68
CA ALA A 553 20.62 4.47 7.54
C ALA A 553 21.01 3.86 8.90
N GLU A 554 20.24 2.90 9.40
CA GLU A 554 20.53 2.12 10.60
C GLU A 554 21.89 1.40 10.55
N ALA A 555 22.32 0.96 9.37
CA ALA A 555 23.58 0.26 9.17
C ALA A 555 24.74 1.20 8.83
N TRP A 556 24.51 2.18 7.95
CA TRP A 556 25.61 2.96 7.37
C TRP A 556 25.87 4.32 8.04
N TYR A 557 24.84 4.99 8.57
CA TYR A 557 24.92 6.39 9.00
C TYR A 557 25.59 6.57 10.38
N PRO A 558 26.64 7.39 10.49
CA PRO A 558 27.20 7.72 11.80
C PRO A 558 27.55 9.21 11.97
N GLY A 559 26.92 10.12 11.19
CA GLY A 559 27.15 11.58 11.23
C GLY A 559 28.18 12.16 10.24
N ILE A 560 28.49 11.49 9.12
CA ILE A 560 29.56 11.91 8.18
C ILE A 560 29.08 13.01 7.21
N ARG A 561 29.62 14.23 7.35
CA ARG A 561 29.18 15.44 6.62
C ARG A 561 29.27 15.37 5.09
N HIS A 562 30.28 14.71 4.52
CA HIS A 562 30.48 14.72 3.07
C HIS A 562 29.43 13.90 2.30
N LEU A 563 28.90 12.83 2.90
CA LEU A 563 27.83 12.01 2.31
C LEU A 563 26.50 12.79 2.27
N ILE A 564 26.22 13.55 3.35
CA ILE A 564 25.01 14.36 3.51
C ILE A 564 24.89 15.40 2.38
N ARG A 565 25.98 16.12 2.07
CA ARG A 565 25.98 17.18 1.05
C ARG A 565 25.53 16.69 -0.33
N ARG A 566 25.83 15.43 -0.68
CA ARG A 566 25.39 14.84 -1.95
C ARG A 566 23.89 14.56 -1.96
N MET A 567 23.35 14.06 -0.85
CA MET A 567 21.93 13.78 -0.68
C MET A 567 21.10 15.07 -0.67
N ASP A 568 21.62 16.15 -0.08
CA ASP A 568 20.95 17.45 -0.04
C ASP A 568 20.61 17.97 -1.44
N LYS A 569 21.47 17.72 -2.44
CA LYS A 569 21.19 18.11 -3.84
C LYS A 569 19.88 17.50 -4.34
N SER A 570 19.66 16.21 -4.04
CA SER A 570 18.44 15.51 -4.42
C SER A 570 17.22 15.99 -3.64
N LEU A 571 17.39 16.22 -2.33
CA LEU A 571 16.32 16.77 -1.50
C LEU A 571 15.92 18.18 -1.96
N HIS A 572 16.87 19.04 -2.32
CA HIS A 572 16.60 20.39 -2.85
C HIS A 572 15.83 20.34 -4.17
N THR A 573 16.12 19.38 -5.06
CA THR A 573 15.30 19.17 -6.26
C THR A 573 13.88 18.80 -5.90
N ALA A 574 13.69 17.88 -4.95
CA ALA A 574 12.38 17.45 -4.50
C ALA A 574 11.58 18.58 -3.83
N VAL A 575 12.21 19.36 -2.95
CA VAL A 575 11.61 20.53 -2.29
C VAL A 575 11.18 21.60 -3.31
N ARG A 576 11.95 21.79 -4.38
CA ARG A 576 11.57 22.69 -5.48
C ARG A 576 10.43 22.17 -6.36
N ALA A 577 10.13 20.87 -6.33
CA ALA A 577 8.92 20.36 -6.95
C ALA A 577 7.69 20.68 -6.08
N ILE A 578 7.85 20.64 -4.76
CA ILE A 578 6.79 21.01 -3.80
C ILE A 578 6.44 22.48 -3.93
N LEU A 579 7.44 23.35 -3.77
CA LEU A 579 7.25 24.79 -3.64
C LEU A 579 7.29 25.48 -5.01
N PRO A 580 6.31 26.34 -5.33
CA PRO A 580 6.33 27.16 -6.53
C PRO A 580 7.27 28.37 -6.34
N ILE A 581 8.57 28.12 -6.29
CA ILE A 581 9.61 29.14 -5.98
C ILE A 581 10.69 29.20 -7.06
N TRP A 582 11.43 30.32 -7.07
CA TRP A 582 12.59 30.53 -7.93
C TRP A 582 13.75 29.59 -7.56
N LYS A 583 14.65 29.33 -8.53
CA LYS A 583 15.81 28.45 -8.31
C LYS A 583 16.81 29.04 -7.29
N THR A 584 16.75 30.35 -7.08
CA THR A 584 17.67 31.18 -6.28
C THR A 584 17.18 31.41 -4.85
N THR A 585 15.93 31.10 -4.52
CA THR A 585 15.35 31.29 -3.18
C THR A 585 16.24 30.67 -2.09
N PRO A 586 16.52 31.33 -0.95
CA PRO A 586 17.42 30.81 0.08
C PRO A 586 17.10 29.38 0.53
N LEU A 587 18.10 28.50 0.62
CA LEU A 587 17.91 27.07 0.91
C LEU A 587 17.18 26.83 2.24
N SER A 588 17.51 27.60 3.29
CA SER A 588 16.88 27.46 4.60
C SER A 588 15.37 27.74 4.57
N ALA A 589 14.96 28.79 3.85
CA ALA A 589 13.54 29.11 3.65
C ALA A 589 12.80 27.95 2.96
N ARG A 590 13.40 27.29 1.97
CA ARG A 590 12.77 26.16 1.27
C ARG A 590 12.42 24.99 2.22
N HIS A 591 13.32 24.68 3.15
CA HIS A 591 13.08 23.59 4.12
C HIS A 591 11.92 23.91 5.06
N ARG A 592 11.88 25.15 5.57
CA ARG A 592 10.79 25.63 6.42
C ARG A 592 9.45 25.61 5.68
N GLU A 593 9.39 26.21 4.50
CA GLU A 593 8.14 26.37 3.74
C GLU A 593 7.61 25.04 3.19
N ALA A 594 8.48 24.09 2.89
CA ALA A 594 8.05 22.73 2.54
C ALA A 594 7.68 21.88 3.77
N GLY A 595 8.04 22.30 4.98
CA GLY A 595 7.97 21.46 6.18
C GLY A 595 8.75 20.16 6.02
N ILE A 596 9.89 20.20 5.33
CA ILE A 596 10.80 19.07 5.12
C ILE A 596 12.18 19.46 5.66
N PRO A 597 12.63 18.84 6.77
CA PRO A 597 13.95 19.11 7.34
C PRO A 597 15.09 18.80 6.37
N PRO A 598 16.28 19.43 6.52
CA PRO A 598 17.49 19.05 5.80
C PRO A 598 17.87 17.59 6.01
N VAL A 599 18.67 17.01 5.11
CA VAL A 599 19.04 15.57 5.18
C VAL A 599 19.74 15.23 6.50
N SER A 600 20.55 16.13 7.05
CA SER A 600 21.20 15.94 8.35
C SER A 600 20.17 15.70 9.47
N GLN A 601 19.11 16.50 9.54
CA GLN A 601 18.04 16.37 10.53
C GLN A 601 17.19 15.12 10.28
N LEU A 602 16.94 14.78 9.01
CA LEU A 602 16.22 13.55 8.64
C LEU A 602 16.99 12.28 9.05
N LEU A 603 18.32 12.26 8.87
CA LEU A 603 19.17 11.14 9.26
C LEU A 603 19.27 11.01 10.79
N GLU A 604 19.43 12.10 11.53
CA GLU A 604 19.39 12.06 13.00
C GLU A 604 18.00 11.64 13.53
N SER A 605 16.92 12.07 12.86
CA SER A 605 15.56 11.58 13.13
C SER A 605 15.40 10.08 12.91
N TYR A 606 16.01 9.54 11.85
CA TYR A 606 16.04 8.09 11.61
C TYR A 606 16.85 7.36 12.70
N ARG A 607 18.02 7.89 13.03
CA ARG A 607 18.93 7.32 14.03
C ARG A 607 18.30 7.24 15.41
N ILE A 608 17.58 8.28 15.85
CA ILE A 608 16.90 8.25 17.15
C ILE A 608 15.68 7.33 17.17
N ARG A 609 14.94 7.23 16.05
CA ARG A 609 13.87 6.23 15.92
C ARG A 609 14.44 4.80 15.93
N PHE A 610 15.59 4.59 15.32
CA PHE A 610 16.29 3.31 15.40
C PHE A 610 16.74 3.01 16.83
N ALA A 611 17.24 3.99 17.58
CA ALA A 611 17.54 3.82 19.00
C ALA A 611 16.31 3.40 19.82
N ALA A 612 15.15 4.02 19.58
CA ALA A 612 13.90 3.61 20.23
C ALA A 612 13.46 2.20 19.82
N ARG A 613 13.67 1.83 18.55
CA ARG A 613 13.42 0.47 18.08
C ARG A 613 14.34 -0.53 18.77
N LEU A 614 15.64 -0.26 18.90
CA LEU A 614 16.61 -1.12 19.58
C LEU A 614 16.17 -1.46 21.02
N ARG A 615 15.50 -0.53 21.71
CA ARG A 615 14.95 -0.74 23.06
C ARG A 615 13.76 -1.70 23.08
N SER A 616 12.96 -1.75 22.01
CA SER A 616 11.82 -2.68 21.86
C SER A 616 12.17 -4.07 21.33
N LEU A 617 13.46 -4.35 21.07
CA LEU A 617 13.94 -5.66 20.65
C LEU A 617 14.21 -6.55 21.87
N ASP A 618 13.91 -7.84 21.70
CA ASP A 618 14.12 -8.89 22.68
C ASP A 618 15.61 -9.15 22.94
N GLU A 619 15.91 -9.79 24.06
CA GLU A 619 17.28 -10.09 24.50
C GLU A 619 18.05 -11.02 23.55
N ALA A 620 17.35 -11.87 22.78
CA ALA A 620 17.95 -12.78 21.81
C ALA A 620 18.17 -12.14 20.43
N HIS A 621 17.79 -10.86 20.25
CA HIS A 621 17.99 -10.16 19.00
C HIS A 621 19.48 -9.92 18.69
N PRO A 622 19.97 -10.15 17.47
CA PRO A 622 21.40 -10.11 17.14
C PRO A 622 22.05 -8.74 17.38
N LEU A 623 21.27 -7.67 17.21
CA LEU A 623 21.71 -6.30 17.53
C LEU A 623 21.82 -6.06 19.03
N VAL A 624 20.91 -6.59 19.83
CA VAL A 624 20.89 -6.38 21.30
C VAL A 624 22.09 -7.05 21.93
N THR A 625 22.41 -8.29 21.51
CA THR A 625 23.62 -8.98 21.96
C THR A 625 24.90 -8.19 21.70
N ARG A 626 24.95 -7.43 20.59
CA ARG A 626 26.10 -6.60 20.19
C ARG A 626 26.16 -5.24 20.91
N THR A 627 25.05 -4.77 21.48
CA THR A 627 25.00 -3.55 22.29
C THR A 627 25.28 -3.81 23.77
N LYS A 628 25.29 -5.07 24.22
CA LYS A 628 25.66 -5.42 25.60
C LYS A 628 27.06 -4.89 25.96
N PRO A 629 27.23 -4.30 27.15
CA PRO A 629 28.54 -3.83 27.59
C PRO A 629 29.51 -5.01 27.69
N ILE A 630 30.75 -4.80 27.26
CA ILE A 630 31.83 -5.78 27.44
C ILE A 630 32.03 -5.94 28.96
N ARG A 631 31.95 -7.18 29.48
CA ARG A 631 32.21 -7.46 30.91
C ARG A 631 33.56 -6.84 31.28
N ALA A 632 33.57 -6.06 32.37
CA ALA A 632 34.83 -5.55 32.91
C ALA A 632 35.72 -6.76 33.26
N PRO A 633 37.00 -6.76 32.88
CA PRO A 633 37.91 -7.84 33.27
C PRO A 633 38.00 -7.91 34.80
N ALA A 634 38.14 -9.11 35.34
CA ALA A 634 38.39 -9.29 36.77
C ALA A 634 39.67 -8.53 37.14
N ILE A 635 39.56 -7.57 38.06
CA ILE A 635 40.69 -6.75 38.51
C ILE A 635 41.50 -7.58 39.51
N ASN A 636 42.68 -8.03 39.09
CA ASN A 636 43.68 -8.59 39.97
C ASN A 636 44.39 -7.45 40.72
N ARG A 637 44.16 -7.33 42.03
CA ARG A 637 44.73 -6.24 42.85
C ARG A 637 46.27 -6.17 42.84
N ALA A 638 46.97 -7.24 42.44
CA ALA A 638 48.43 -7.26 42.33
C ALA A 638 48.99 -6.60 41.05
N ILE A 639 48.15 -6.31 40.05
CA ILE A 639 48.56 -5.63 38.81
C ILE A 639 48.10 -4.16 38.87
N LYS A 640 48.91 -3.19 38.43
CA LYS A 640 48.45 -1.78 38.44
C LYS A 640 47.20 -1.62 37.57
N LEU A 641 46.18 -0.95 38.11
CA LEU A 641 44.86 -0.76 37.49
C LEU A 641 44.92 -0.27 36.03
N LYS A 642 45.89 0.60 35.70
CA LYS A 642 46.10 1.11 34.33
C LYS A 642 46.48 0.05 33.28
N TYR A 643 47.03 -1.09 33.69
CA TYR A 643 47.35 -2.22 32.81
C TYR A 643 46.21 -3.25 32.72
N GLN A 644 45.20 -3.12 33.58
CA GLN A 644 44.05 -4.02 33.66
C GLN A 644 42.77 -3.39 33.12
N LEU A 645 42.66 -2.06 33.20
CA LEU A 645 41.57 -1.33 32.59
C LEU A 645 41.72 -1.43 31.06
N PRO A 646 40.74 -2.03 30.35
CA PRO A 646 40.78 -2.03 28.91
C PRO A 646 40.80 -0.57 28.42
N ARG A 647 41.56 -0.30 27.35
CA ARG A 647 41.42 0.96 26.60
C ARG A 647 39.93 1.18 26.33
N LYS A 648 39.44 2.43 26.45
CA LYS A 648 38.02 2.77 26.20
C LYS A 648 37.53 2.00 24.96
N PRO A 649 36.52 1.11 25.11
CA PRO A 649 36.13 0.22 24.04
C PRO A 649 35.69 1.02 22.83
N PHE A 650 36.08 0.58 21.63
CA PHE A 650 35.65 1.22 20.41
C PHE A 650 34.12 1.21 20.31
N ARG A 651 33.52 2.40 20.15
CA ARG A 651 32.06 2.58 20.05
C ARG A 651 31.66 2.51 18.58
N THR A 652 31.22 1.32 18.16
CA THR A 652 30.62 1.07 16.83
C THR A 652 29.42 1.98 16.58
N ARG A 653 29.00 2.12 15.31
CA ARG A 653 27.81 2.94 14.95
C ARG A 653 26.56 2.46 15.69
N LEU A 654 26.42 1.14 15.81
CA LEU A 654 25.33 0.49 16.53
C LEU A 654 25.31 0.88 18.02
N ARG A 655 26.46 0.76 18.72
CA ARG A 655 26.57 1.13 20.14
C ARG A 655 26.28 2.61 20.36
N ARG A 656 26.85 3.49 19.53
CA ARG A 656 26.59 4.94 19.56
C ARG A 656 25.12 5.30 19.32
N THR A 657 24.37 4.42 18.67
CA THR A 657 22.93 4.62 18.44
C THR A 657 22.12 4.09 19.61
N ASP A 658 22.46 2.91 20.14
CA ASP A 658 21.84 2.37 21.36
C ASP A 658 21.93 3.36 22.54
N GLU A 659 23.08 4.02 22.69
CA GLU A 659 23.35 4.97 23.77
C GLU A 659 22.59 6.32 23.65
N LEU A 660 21.82 6.56 22.58
CA LEU A 660 21.07 7.83 22.40
C LEU A 660 19.86 7.98 23.34
N LEU A 661 19.33 6.85 23.81
CA LEU A 661 18.19 6.78 24.70
C LEU A 661 18.56 5.96 25.93
N ALA A 662 17.97 6.33 27.07
CA ALA A 662 18.11 5.60 28.32
C ALA A 662 17.70 4.12 28.18
N ARG A 663 18.20 3.28 29.07
CA ARG A 663 17.83 1.86 29.14
C ARG A 663 16.39 1.74 29.66
N CYS A 664 15.70 0.68 29.26
CA CYS A 664 14.36 0.33 29.74
C CYS A 664 14.27 -1.18 29.90
N ALA A 665 13.22 -1.66 30.58
CA ALA A 665 12.85 -3.06 30.53
C ALA A 665 12.63 -3.49 29.07
N ARG A 666 13.20 -4.63 28.68
CA ARG A 666 13.06 -5.16 27.33
C ARG A 666 11.86 -6.11 27.28
N PRO A 667 11.02 -6.01 26.23
CA PRO A 667 9.92 -6.93 26.07
C PRO A 667 10.43 -8.31 25.63
N GLU A 668 9.71 -9.33 26.03
CA GLU A 668 9.82 -10.66 25.47
C GLU A 668 9.16 -10.73 24.10
N LEU A 669 9.76 -11.54 23.22
CA LEU A 669 9.18 -11.83 21.92
C LEU A 669 8.07 -12.87 22.09
N LEU A 670 6.86 -12.40 22.35
CA LEU A 670 5.70 -13.27 22.52
C LEU A 670 5.20 -13.80 21.16
N PRO A 671 4.81 -15.09 21.07
CA PRO A 671 4.01 -15.59 19.96
C PRO A 671 2.74 -14.76 19.84
N ARG A 672 2.28 -14.51 18.60
CA ARG A 672 1.01 -13.83 18.40
C ARG A 672 -0.13 -14.69 18.96
N ARG A 673 -0.80 -14.19 19.99
CA ARG A 673 -2.08 -14.68 20.50
C ARG A 673 -3.19 -13.97 19.73
N PHE A 674 -4.17 -14.73 19.26
CA PHE A 674 -5.30 -14.19 18.52
C PHE A 674 -6.53 -14.30 19.44
N ALA A 675 -7.09 -13.15 19.83
CA ALA A 675 -8.29 -13.13 20.66
C ALA A 675 -9.51 -13.50 19.80
N SER A 676 -10.32 -14.44 20.28
CA SER A 676 -11.60 -14.86 19.68
C SER A 676 -12.82 -14.06 20.21
N GLY A 677 -12.59 -12.93 20.89
CA GLY A 677 -13.64 -12.20 21.61
C GLY A 677 -14.44 -11.21 20.76
N GLN A 678 -15.67 -10.92 21.20
CA GLN A 678 -16.53 -9.87 20.63
C GLN A 678 -15.82 -8.48 20.66
N PRO A 679 -15.99 -7.65 19.62
CA PRO A 679 -15.44 -6.29 19.57
C PRO A 679 -15.91 -5.46 20.77
N LEU A 680 -15.01 -4.66 21.34
CA LEU A 680 -15.39 -3.64 22.32
C LEU A 680 -16.30 -2.63 21.59
N GLN A 681 -17.50 -2.34 22.14
CA GLN A 681 -18.38 -1.30 21.61
C GLN A 681 -17.65 0.05 21.59
N THR A 682 -17.73 0.77 20.47
CA THR A 682 -16.99 2.01 20.23
C THR A 682 -17.95 3.18 19.98
N ALA A 683 -17.74 4.29 20.68
CA ALA A 683 -18.30 5.60 20.32
C ALA A 683 -17.46 6.30 19.21
N PRO A 684 -17.98 7.35 18.55
CA PRO A 684 -17.31 8.04 17.45
C PRO A 684 -15.98 8.71 17.84
N LYS A 685 -15.03 8.69 16.91
CA LYS A 685 -13.61 9.04 17.13
C LYS A 685 -13.35 10.54 17.13
N GLU A 686 -14.32 11.34 16.68
CA GLU A 686 -14.21 12.80 16.54
C GLU A 686 -14.25 13.56 17.88
N GLU A 687 -14.84 12.99 18.94
CA GLU A 687 -15.01 13.68 20.24
C GLU A 687 -13.77 13.62 21.15
N SER A 688 -12.95 12.56 21.07
CA SER A 688 -11.83 12.32 22.00
C SER A 688 -10.51 13.04 21.63
N ALA A 689 -10.45 13.74 20.49
CA ALA A 689 -9.20 14.27 19.95
C ALA A 689 -8.86 15.72 20.38
N ALA A 690 -9.81 16.43 20.99
CA ALA A 690 -9.65 17.85 21.35
C ALA A 690 -8.99 18.08 22.73
N ASN A 691 -9.24 17.20 23.71
CA ASN A 691 -8.78 17.40 25.11
C ASN A 691 -7.33 16.90 25.38
N PHE A 692 -6.73 16.15 24.46
CA PHE A 692 -5.42 15.50 24.65
C PHE A 692 -4.22 16.48 24.59
N ARG A 693 -4.38 17.70 24.07
CA ARG A 693 -3.24 18.60 23.79
C ARG A 693 -2.83 19.49 24.96
N ASP A 694 -3.71 19.73 25.92
CA ASP A 694 -3.41 20.62 27.08
C ASP A 694 -2.86 19.87 28.31
N TRP A 695 -2.93 18.53 28.34
CA TRP A 695 -2.46 17.71 29.48
C TRP A 695 -0.97 17.28 29.39
N LEU A 696 -0.24 17.67 28.34
CA LEU A 696 1.05 17.07 27.95
C LEU A 696 2.31 17.60 28.66
N ARG A 697 2.23 17.99 29.95
CA ARG A 697 3.42 18.38 30.74
C ARG A 697 3.31 17.91 32.20
N GLY A 698 3.74 16.68 32.48
CA GLY A 698 3.83 16.16 33.85
C GLY A 698 4.41 14.74 33.93
N ALA A 699 4.80 14.33 35.14
CA ALA A 699 5.09 12.93 35.47
C ALA A 699 3.82 12.08 35.31
N ALA A 700 3.95 10.79 35.00
CA ALA A 700 2.82 9.88 34.91
C ALA A 700 2.57 9.20 36.26
N GLY A 701 1.33 9.27 36.75
CA GLY A 701 0.86 8.58 37.95
C GLY A 701 -0.27 7.64 37.59
N TYR A 702 -0.40 6.53 38.30
CA TYR A 702 -1.52 5.61 38.17
C TYR A 702 -2.48 5.78 39.34
N GLY A 703 -3.76 5.48 39.11
CA GLY A 703 -4.82 5.49 40.11
C GLY A 703 -5.83 4.38 39.83
N TYR A 704 -6.43 3.84 40.87
CA TYR A 704 -7.55 2.90 40.79
C TYR A 704 -8.52 3.14 41.94
N ALA A 705 -9.80 2.87 41.71
CA ALA A 705 -10.85 2.91 42.73
C ALA A 705 -11.78 1.70 42.57
N ILE A 706 -12.03 0.99 43.66
CA ILE A 706 -12.85 -0.22 43.72
C ILE A 706 -14.16 0.13 44.39
N HIS A 707 -15.25 -0.23 43.73
CA HIS A 707 -16.60 0.03 44.20
C HIS A 707 -17.35 -1.28 44.41
N LEU A 708 -18.07 -1.39 45.52
CA LEU A 708 -19.01 -2.47 45.82
C LEU A 708 -20.34 -1.82 46.21
N ASP A 709 -21.44 -2.24 45.59
CA ASP A 709 -22.79 -1.71 45.85
C ASP A 709 -22.89 -0.16 45.77
N GLY A 710 -22.11 0.45 44.86
CA GLY A 710 -22.09 1.89 44.65
C GLY A 710 -21.23 2.69 45.65
N LEU A 711 -20.57 2.03 46.61
CA LEU A 711 -19.67 2.65 47.58
C LEU A 711 -18.22 2.33 47.24
N THR A 712 -17.33 3.31 47.36
CA THR A 712 -15.88 3.08 47.25
C THR A 712 -15.41 2.27 48.47
N VAL A 713 -14.86 1.09 48.23
CA VAL A 713 -14.37 0.18 49.29
C VAL A 713 -12.86 0.29 49.48
N LEU A 714 -12.14 0.50 48.38
CA LEU A 714 -10.68 0.61 48.38
C LEU A 714 -10.23 1.45 47.19
N ASP A 715 -9.22 2.27 47.39
CA ASP A 715 -8.57 3.01 46.31
C ASP A 715 -7.07 3.10 46.53
N GLY A 716 -6.34 3.46 45.48
CA GLY A 716 -4.89 3.60 45.55
C GLY A 716 -4.33 4.40 44.40
N ASN A 717 -3.17 5.01 44.62
CA ASN A 717 -2.42 5.72 43.60
C ASN A 717 -0.91 5.64 43.83
N GLY A 718 -0.14 5.88 42.78
CA GLY A 718 1.31 5.90 42.84
C GLY A 718 1.94 6.61 41.66
N ARG A 719 3.23 6.94 41.78
CA ARG A 719 4.03 7.52 40.70
C ARG A 719 4.79 6.46 39.92
N LEU A 720 4.78 6.58 38.59
CA LEU A 720 5.72 5.88 37.73
C LEU A 720 6.98 6.72 37.49
N GLY A 721 8.05 6.06 37.04
CA GLY A 721 9.19 6.74 36.43
C GLY A 721 8.81 7.47 35.13
N PRO A 722 9.77 7.72 34.22
CA PRO A 722 9.45 8.38 32.96
C PRO A 722 8.57 7.48 32.08
N ALA A 723 7.26 7.70 32.14
CA ALA A 723 6.22 6.86 31.54
C ALA A 723 5.15 7.70 30.84
N GLU A 724 4.27 7.06 30.06
CA GLU A 724 3.10 7.69 29.44
C GLU A 724 1.79 7.23 30.11
N VAL A 725 0.69 7.92 29.82
CA VAL A 725 -0.66 7.59 30.34
C VAL A 725 -1.02 6.13 30.10
N PHE A 726 -0.71 5.64 28.90
CA PHE A 726 -0.91 4.24 28.53
C PHE A 726 -0.26 3.27 29.52
N ASP A 727 0.95 3.59 30.00
CA ASP A 727 1.67 2.73 30.95
C ASP A 727 1.08 2.87 32.37
N ALA A 728 0.63 4.07 32.73
CA ALA A 728 -0.02 4.36 34.00
C ALA A 728 -1.36 3.65 34.16
N GLU A 729 -2.20 3.65 33.12
CA GLU A 729 -3.48 2.93 33.12
C GLU A 729 -3.27 1.42 33.16
N ALA A 730 -2.28 0.88 32.44
CA ALA A 730 -1.93 -0.53 32.51
C ALA A 730 -1.51 -0.93 33.94
N LYS A 731 -0.69 -0.09 34.59
CA LYS A 731 -0.30 -0.27 35.99
C LYS A 731 -1.49 -0.14 36.95
N GLY A 732 -2.35 0.85 36.73
CA GLY A 732 -3.56 1.09 37.53
C GLY A 732 -4.53 -0.09 37.46
N ALA A 733 -4.73 -0.67 36.27
CA ALA A 733 -5.54 -1.86 36.09
C ALA A 733 -4.96 -3.08 36.84
N LEU A 734 -3.65 -3.29 36.79
CA LEU A 734 -2.97 -4.38 37.51
C LEU A 734 -3.09 -4.21 39.04
N GLU A 735 -2.73 -3.04 39.56
CA GLU A 735 -2.79 -2.80 41.01
C GLU A 735 -4.24 -2.81 41.51
N GLY A 736 -5.20 -2.30 40.71
CA GLY A 736 -6.62 -2.38 41.01
C GLY A 736 -7.14 -3.82 41.04
N LEU A 737 -6.73 -4.67 40.10
CA LEU A 737 -7.10 -6.09 40.12
C LEU A 737 -6.50 -6.82 41.32
N ARG A 738 -5.21 -6.60 41.64
CA ARG A 738 -4.58 -7.18 42.84
C ARG A 738 -5.30 -6.76 44.12
N ALA A 739 -5.63 -5.48 44.23
CA ALA A 739 -6.36 -4.93 45.36
C ALA A 739 -7.77 -5.53 45.47
N ALA A 740 -8.48 -5.73 44.35
CA ALA A 740 -9.79 -6.38 44.32
C ALA A 740 -9.73 -7.86 44.74
N LEU A 741 -8.72 -8.60 44.30
CA LEU A 741 -8.51 -10.01 44.67
C LEU A 741 -8.16 -10.19 46.16
N GLY A 742 -7.65 -9.13 46.82
CA GLY A 742 -7.40 -9.12 48.26
C GLY A 742 -8.64 -8.91 49.14
N LEU A 743 -9.79 -8.54 48.54
CA LEU A 743 -11.06 -8.36 49.26
C LEU A 743 -11.80 -9.72 49.42
N PRO A 744 -12.51 -9.93 50.54
CA PRO A 744 -13.29 -11.15 50.72
C PRO A 744 -14.50 -11.19 49.77
N GLY A 745 -14.62 -12.25 48.97
CA GLY A 745 -15.86 -12.62 48.27
C GLY A 745 -16.21 -12.00 46.91
N PRO A 746 -15.28 -11.58 46.01
CA PRO A 746 -15.69 -11.15 44.68
C PRO A 746 -15.99 -12.35 43.77
N GLU A 747 -17.28 -12.73 43.67
CA GLU A 747 -17.74 -13.74 42.68
C GLU A 747 -17.47 -13.30 41.23
N ARG A 748 -17.47 -11.99 40.97
CA ARG A 748 -17.23 -11.42 39.65
C ARG A 748 -16.56 -10.05 39.77
N ILE A 749 -15.50 -9.84 38.99
CA ILE A 749 -14.76 -8.57 38.96
C ILE A 749 -14.96 -7.92 37.60
N ALA A 750 -15.42 -6.68 37.56
CA ALA A 750 -15.49 -5.88 36.34
C ALA A 750 -14.42 -4.78 36.38
N VAL A 751 -13.42 -4.88 35.50
CA VAL A 751 -12.37 -3.88 35.32
C VAL A 751 -12.78 -2.92 34.22
N CYS A 752 -13.13 -1.69 34.60
CA CYS A 752 -13.56 -0.64 33.68
C CYS A 752 -12.38 0.30 33.35
N LEU A 753 -12.16 0.56 32.06
CA LEU A 753 -11.05 1.39 31.55
C LEU A 753 -11.55 2.33 30.46
N ASP A 754 -11.06 3.55 30.43
CA ASP A 754 -11.38 4.53 29.38
C ASP A 754 -10.41 4.56 28.20
N ASN A 755 -9.24 3.93 28.34
CA ASN A 755 -8.32 3.72 27.24
C ASN A 755 -8.54 2.38 26.53
N LEU A 756 -9.14 2.48 25.35
CA LEU A 756 -9.41 1.34 24.48
C LEU A 756 -8.16 0.54 24.12
N ALA A 757 -7.00 1.18 23.98
CA ALA A 757 -5.76 0.49 23.64
C ALA A 757 -5.26 -0.38 24.79
N VAL A 758 -5.37 0.09 26.04
CA VAL A 758 -5.00 -0.67 27.25
C VAL A 758 -5.99 -1.82 27.44
N ALA A 759 -7.29 -1.56 27.36
CA ALA A 759 -8.33 -2.59 27.46
C ALA A 759 -8.15 -3.70 26.41
N SER A 760 -7.78 -3.34 25.18
CA SER A 760 -7.49 -4.29 24.11
C SER A 760 -6.23 -5.15 24.40
N CYS A 761 -5.20 -4.55 25.02
CA CYS A 761 -3.99 -5.29 25.40
C CYS A 761 -4.25 -6.25 26.55
N LEU A 762 -5.04 -5.86 27.56
CA LEU A 762 -5.42 -6.73 28.68
C LEU A 762 -6.24 -7.94 28.22
N ARG A 763 -7.18 -7.75 27.27
CA ARG A 763 -7.97 -8.85 26.68
C ARG A 763 -7.20 -9.71 25.67
N GLY A 764 -6.10 -9.20 25.12
CA GLY A 764 -5.52 -9.72 23.89
C GLY A 764 -3.99 -9.79 23.93
N MET A 765 -3.35 -9.28 22.88
CA MET A 765 -1.89 -9.25 22.83
C MET A 765 -1.33 -8.14 23.70
N PRO A 766 -0.45 -8.46 24.67
CA PRO A 766 0.27 -7.45 25.42
C PRO A 766 1.05 -6.48 24.52
N SER A 767 1.05 -5.21 24.89
CA SER A 767 1.92 -4.21 24.27
C SER A 767 3.39 -4.46 24.63
N ASP A 768 4.32 -3.98 23.80
CA ASP A 768 5.75 -3.98 24.16
C ASP A 768 6.04 -3.09 25.38
N SER A 769 5.28 -2.00 25.54
CA SER A 769 5.41 -1.11 26.71
C SER A 769 4.57 -1.66 27.84
N SER A 770 5.12 -1.69 29.06
CA SER A 770 4.50 -2.30 30.23
C SER A 770 4.04 -3.74 30.01
N GLN A 771 4.81 -4.51 29.24
CA GLN A 771 4.44 -5.87 28.84
C GLN A 771 4.26 -6.80 30.05
N ASN A 772 5.11 -6.66 31.07
CA ASN A 772 5.02 -7.46 32.28
C ASN A 772 3.73 -7.18 33.03
N GLU A 773 3.31 -5.91 33.10
CA GLU A 773 2.07 -5.51 33.76
C GLU A 773 0.86 -6.15 33.07
N PHE A 774 0.83 -6.17 31.72
CA PHE A 774 -0.22 -6.85 30.96
C PHE A 774 -0.21 -8.36 31.19
N LEU A 775 0.96 -9.00 31.13
CA LEU A 775 1.09 -10.45 31.31
C LEU A 775 0.67 -10.88 32.72
N GLU A 776 1.05 -10.12 33.73
CA GLU A 776 0.69 -10.38 35.11
C GLU A 776 -0.80 -10.17 35.36
N PHE A 777 -1.38 -9.09 34.83
CA PHE A 777 -2.83 -8.89 34.88
C PHE A 777 -3.56 -10.07 34.25
N GLN A 778 -3.12 -10.52 33.07
CA GLN A 778 -3.74 -11.63 32.35
C GLN A 778 -3.64 -12.94 33.14
N ALA A 779 -2.52 -13.18 33.82
CA ALA A 779 -2.35 -14.34 34.68
C ALA A 779 -3.33 -14.31 35.86
N LEU A 780 -3.42 -13.17 36.57
CA LEU A 780 -4.34 -13.00 37.69
C LEU A 780 -5.82 -13.10 37.26
N ALA A 781 -6.18 -12.49 36.14
CA ALA A 781 -7.53 -12.55 35.61
C ALA A 781 -7.92 -13.99 35.18
N ALA A 782 -6.97 -14.75 34.62
CA ALA A 782 -7.17 -16.14 34.25
C ALA A 782 -7.27 -17.07 35.48
N GLU A 783 -6.47 -16.81 36.52
CA GLU A 783 -6.51 -17.54 37.79
C GLU A 783 -7.84 -17.33 38.53
N HIS A 784 -8.36 -16.10 38.53
CA HIS A 784 -9.67 -15.78 39.11
C HIS A 784 -10.84 -16.38 38.31
N GLY A 785 -10.73 -16.43 36.98
CA GLY A 785 -11.72 -17.05 36.09
C GLY A 785 -13.03 -16.26 35.87
N ALA A 786 -13.33 -15.25 36.69
CA ALA A 786 -14.54 -14.42 36.61
C ALA A 786 -14.23 -12.91 36.54
N THR A 787 -13.16 -12.55 35.84
CA THR A 787 -12.77 -11.15 35.58
C THR A 787 -13.21 -10.70 34.18
N GLU A 788 -13.98 -9.61 34.10
CA GLU A 788 -14.48 -9.01 32.86
C GLU A 788 -13.84 -7.64 32.62
N ILE A 789 -13.34 -7.39 31.42
CA ILE A 789 -12.76 -6.09 31.03
C ILE A 789 -13.78 -5.31 30.20
N ARG A 790 -14.14 -4.10 30.67
CA ARG A 790 -15.09 -3.21 30.01
C ARG A 790 -14.42 -1.89 29.62
N TRP A 791 -14.72 -1.42 28.42
CA TRP A 791 -14.37 -0.06 28.03
C TRP A 791 -15.48 0.90 28.44
N ILE A 792 -15.12 2.07 28.96
CA ILE A 792 -16.04 3.16 29.30
C ILE A 792 -15.58 4.47 28.63
N PRO A 793 -16.46 5.42 28.32
CA PRO A 793 -16.05 6.70 27.76
C PRO A 793 -15.42 7.59 28.85
N GLY A 794 -14.20 8.09 28.60
CA GLY A 794 -13.53 9.02 29.51
C GLY A 794 -14.17 10.42 29.54
N HIS A 795 -14.01 11.14 30.65
CA HIS A 795 -14.54 12.50 30.88
C HIS A 795 -16.06 12.65 30.70
N THR A 796 -16.82 11.62 31.06
CA THR A 796 -18.29 11.60 30.97
C THR A 796 -18.98 11.63 32.34
N ASN A 797 -18.30 12.08 33.40
CA ASN A 797 -18.82 12.14 34.77
C ASN A 797 -19.21 10.78 35.35
N ILE A 798 -18.54 9.70 34.93
CA ILE A 798 -18.70 8.38 35.56
C ILE A 798 -17.95 8.42 36.90
N PRO A 799 -18.63 8.35 38.06
CA PRO A 799 -18.00 8.65 39.36
C PRO A 799 -16.71 7.86 39.64
N GLY A 800 -16.72 6.55 39.36
CA GLY A 800 -15.53 5.71 39.54
C GLY A 800 -14.38 6.00 38.58
N ASN A 801 -14.66 6.46 37.35
CA ASN A 801 -13.62 6.85 36.38
C ASN A 801 -13.00 8.19 36.77
N GLU A 802 -13.83 9.19 37.09
CA GLU A 802 -13.36 10.51 37.52
C GLU A 802 -12.54 10.41 38.82
N GLN A 803 -12.92 9.51 39.73
CA GLN A 803 -12.13 9.22 40.94
C GLN A 803 -10.78 8.58 40.60
N ALA A 804 -10.75 7.58 39.71
CA ALA A 804 -9.50 6.96 39.27
C ALA A 804 -8.57 7.97 38.57
N ASP A 805 -9.13 8.87 37.75
CA ASP A 805 -8.39 9.96 37.08
C ASP A 805 -7.83 10.99 38.08
N ALA A 806 -8.64 11.38 39.08
CA ALA A 806 -8.21 12.27 40.15
C ALA A 806 -7.07 11.64 40.98
N LEU A 807 -7.18 10.35 41.27
CA LEU A 807 -6.14 9.57 41.96
C LEU A 807 -4.87 9.43 41.12
N ALA A 808 -4.98 9.16 39.83
CA ALA A 808 -3.84 9.12 38.91
C ALA A 808 -3.12 10.47 38.85
N LYS A 809 -3.88 11.58 38.82
CA LYS A 809 -3.35 12.95 38.88
C LYS A 809 -2.67 13.24 40.22
N ALA A 810 -3.26 12.83 41.34
CA ALA A 810 -2.63 12.94 42.66
C ALA A 810 -1.32 12.14 42.73
N GLY A 811 -1.30 10.94 42.15
CA GLY A 811 -0.13 10.08 42.04
C GLY A 811 1.07 10.76 41.36
N THR A 812 0.85 11.67 40.41
CA THR A 812 1.94 12.42 39.74
C THR A 812 2.78 13.26 40.69
N SER A 813 2.20 13.66 41.84
CA SER A 813 2.84 14.52 42.83
C SER A 813 3.66 13.75 43.88
N GLN A 814 3.57 12.41 43.91
CA GLN A 814 4.40 11.58 44.78
C GLN A 814 5.88 11.64 44.36
N PRO A 815 6.84 11.26 45.23
CA PRO A 815 8.24 11.13 44.85
C PRO A 815 8.43 10.04 43.76
N GLU A 816 9.37 10.26 42.85
CA GLU A 816 9.68 9.27 41.83
C GLU A 816 10.29 8.02 42.47
N PRO A 817 9.89 6.80 42.05
CA PRO A 817 10.49 5.58 42.58
C PRO A 817 12.00 5.57 42.34
N VAL A 818 12.76 5.15 43.35
CA VAL A 818 14.22 5.00 43.25
C VAL A 818 14.54 3.99 42.15
N ASP A 819 15.49 4.32 41.28
CA ASP A 819 15.91 3.51 40.12
C ASP A 819 14.84 3.26 39.04
N ALA A 820 13.79 4.09 38.97
CA ALA A 820 12.77 3.95 37.95
C ALA A 820 13.33 4.09 36.52
N LEU A 821 13.16 3.05 35.72
CA LEU A 821 13.51 3.06 34.31
C LEU A 821 12.39 3.69 33.47
N PRO A 822 12.72 4.41 32.38
CA PRO A 822 11.72 4.90 31.45
C PRO A 822 10.99 3.75 30.74
N THR A 823 9.71 3.93 30.45
CA THR A 823 8.93 2.98 29.66
C THR A 823 9.23 3.11 28.17
N LEU A 824 8.89 2.07 27.39
CA LEU A 824 9.06 2.10 25.94
C LEU A 824 8.18 3.15 25.26
N ALA A 825 6.95 3.36 25.73
CA ALA A 825 6.07 4.39 25.20
C ALA A 825 6.66 5.80 25.40
N TYR A 826 7.24 6.07 26.58
CA TYR A 826 7.95 7.31 26.86
C TYR A 826 9.15 7.51 25.92
N LEU A 827 10.00 6.49 25.77
CA LEU A 827 11.15 6.57 24.86
C LEU A 827 10.73 6.79 23.39
N ARG A 828 9.63 6.17 22.95
CA ARG A 828 9.04 6.39 21.62
C ARG A 828 8.54 7.83 21.44
N LYS A 829 7.94 8.44 22.48
CA LYS A 829 7.56 9.85 22.46
C LYS A 829 8.77 10.76 22.38
N VAL A 830 9.79 10.52 23.19
CA VAL A 830 11.06 11.28 23.14
C VAL A 830 11.67 11.21 21.74
N ALA A 831 11.71 10.03 21.12
CA ALA A 831 12.21 9.85 19.76
C ALA A 831 11.34 10.54 18.67
N ARG A 832 10.05 10.77 18.92
CA ARG A 832 9.17 11.56 18.03
C ARG A 832 9.29 13.07 18.25
N ARG A 833 9.59 13.49 19.48
CA ARG A 833 9.69 14.90 19.88
C ARG A 833 11.02 15.53 19.50
N ARG A 834 12.15 14.88 19.86
CA ARG A 834 13.50 15.41 19.63
C ARG A 834 13.76 15.87 18.19
N PRO A 835 13.34 15.16 17.12
CA PRO A 835 13.53 15.65 15.75
C PRO A 835 12.75 16.93 15.43
N LYS A 836 11.58 17.13 16.04
CA LYS A 836 10.80 18.37 15.87
C LYS A 836 11.53 19.53 16.52
N ASP A 837 11.97 19.33 17.76
CA ASP A 837 12.71 20.34 18.53
C ASP A 837 14.05 20.67 17.84
N ALA A 838 14.75 19.66 17.31
CA ALA A 838 15.99 19.85 16.55
C ALA A 838 15.78 20.63 15.24
N PHE A 839 14.66 20.40 14.54
CA PHE A 839 14.35 21.17 13.33
C PHE A 839 13.98 22.63 13.66
N LYS A 840 13.25 22.86 14.76
CA LYS A 840 13.00 24.20 15.29
C LYS A 840 14.31 24.91 15.65
N ALA A 841 15.16 24.29 16.46
CA ALA A 841 16.45 24.85 16.83
C ALA A 841 17.35 25.13 15.62
N TRP A 842 17.34 24.25 14.61
CA TRP A 842 18.06 24.48 13.36
C TRP A 842 17.53 25.71 12.60
N TRP A 843 16.20 25.90 12.59
CA TRP A 843 15.56 27.04 11.95
C TRP A 843 15.90 28.36 12.64
N GLU A 844 15.86 28.42 13.97
CA GLU A 844 16.28 29.62 14.74
C GLU A 844 17.67 30.12 14.33
N VAL A 845 18.60 29.20 14.08
CA VAL A 845 19.98 29.53 13.67
C VAL A 845 20.08 29.83 12.17
N SER A 846 19.26 29.19 11.33
CA SER A 846 19.42 29.21 9.86
C SER A 846 18.43 30.13 9.14
N ALA A 847 17.48 30.74 9.86
CA ALA A 847 16.44 31.59 9.30
C ALA A 847 17.07 32.83 8.63
N PRO A 848 16.72 33.11 7.35
CA PRO A 848 17.11 34.36 6.70
C PRO A 848 16.61 35.58 7.49
N GLN A 849 17.32 36.71 7.43
CA GLN A 849 16.99 37.90 8.24
C GLN A 849 15.53 38.35 8.08
N GLN A 850 15.02 38.37 6.85
CA GLN A 850 13.62 38.69 6.52
C GLN A 850 12.59 37.75 7.18
N TYR A 851 12.96 36.50 7.47
CA TYR A 851 12.06 35.54 8.14
C TYR A 851 12.02 35.72 9.65
N LYS A 852 13.01 36.38 10.26
CA LYS A 852 13.05 36.59 11.72
C LYS A 852 11.94 37.51 12.22
N VAL A 853 11.45 38.41 11.36
CA VAL A 853 10.37 39.35 11.67
C VAL A 853 8.99 38.70 11.54
N LEU A 854 8.88 37.58 10.83
CA LEU A 854 7.61 36.92 10.54
C LEU A 854 7.13 35.97 11.66
N ASP A 855 7.94 35.78 12.70
CA ASP A 855 7.69 34.86 13.84
C ASP A 855 7.18 33.48 13.40
N LEU A 856 7.80 32.95 12.33
CA LEU A 856 7.37 31.72 11.69
C LEU A 856 8.11 30.52 12.26
N ASP A 857 7.37 29.66 12.95
CA ASP A 857 7.85 28.41 13.50
C ASP A 857 8.18 27.36 12.41
N ALA A 858 9.17 26.49 12.66
CA ALA A 858 9.46 25.34 11.79
C ALA A 858 8.63 24.12 12.19
N THR A 859 8.07 23.42 11.18
CA THR A 859 7.23 22.23 11.41
C THR A 859 7.62 21.04 10.54
N THR A 860 7.61 19.86 11.14
CA THR A 860 7.69 18.59 10.40
C THR A 860 6.32 18.14 9.87
N GLY A 861 5.23 18.77 10.31
CA GLY A 861 3.87 18.58 9.77
C GLY A 861 3.73 19.19 8.37
N CYS A 862 2.60 18.98 7.69
CA CYS A 862 2.34 19.71 6.45
C CYS A 862 2.04 21.17 6.80
N PRO A 863 2.82 22.16 6.33
CA PRO A 863 2.47 23.56 6.52
C PRO A 863 1.09 23.84 5.90
N PRO A 864 0.22 24.59 6.58
CA PRO A 864 -1.13 24.86 6.10
C PRO A 864 -1.11 25.59 4.76
N GLU A 865 -0.12 26.43 4.48
CA GLU A 865 0.00 27.17 3.21
C GLU A 865 0.14 26.27 1.98
N LEU A 866 0.56 25.00 2.16
CA LEU A 866 0.66 24.04 1.06
C LEU A 866 -0.71 23.52 0.56
N THR A 867 -1.82 23.89 1.20
CA THR A 867 -3.18 23.60 0.71
C THR A 867 -3.70 24.67 -0.26
N ILE A 868 -2.99 25.79 -0.40
CA ILE A 868 -3.35 26.89 -1.30
C ILE A 868 -2.92 26.56 -2.74
N PRO A 869 -3.66 27.01 -3.77
CA PRO A 869 -3.24 26.89 -5.17
C PRO A 869 -1.83 27.44 -5.45
N ARG A 870 -1.10 26.79 -6.35
CA ARG A 870 0.31 27.12 -6.65
C ARG A 870 0.55 28.60 -7.00
N PRO A 871 -0.28 29.28 -7.81
CA PRO A 871 -0.05 30.69 -8.14
C PRO A 871 -0.09 31.59 -6.90
N LEU A 872 -1.08 31.39 -6.03
CA LEU A 872 -1.21 32.17 -4.80
C LEU A 872 -0.06 31.86 -3.82
N LEU A 873 0.30 30.58 -3.69
CA LEU A 873 1.47 30.20 -2.90
C LEU A 873 2.77 30.79 -3.47
N HIS A 874 2.90 30.89 -4.79
CA HIS A 874 4.05 31.53 -5.44
C HIS A 874 4.21 32.98 -4.98
N HIS A 875 3.14 33.77 -5.05
CA HIS A 875 3.15 35.17 -4.64
C HIS A 875 3.43 35.33 -3.14
N LEU A 876 2.80 34.51 -2.29
CA LEU A 876 3.06 34.50 -0.85
C LEU A 876 4.55 34.22 -0.55
N LEU A 877 5.11 33.18 -1.17
CA LEU A 877 6.50 32.82 -0.96
C LEU A 877 7.46 33.86 -1.54
N ALA A 878 7.14 34.43 -2.71
CA ALA A 878 7.92 35.52 -3.30
C ALA A 878 7.98 36.73 -2.36
N ALA A 879 6.84 37.14 -1.80
CA ALA A 879 6.76 38.22 -0.82
C ALA A 879 7.55 37.91 0.45
N ARG A 880 7.38 36.73 1.07
CA ARG A 880 8.15 36.33 2.27
C ARG A 880 9.66 36.24 2.01
N THR A 881 10.04 35.86 0.80
CA THR A 881 11.45 35.66 0.45
C THR A 881 12.10 36.89 -0.17
N HIS A 882 11.34 37.96 -0.43
CA HIS A 882 11.76 39.12 -1.24
C HIS A 882 12.39 38.68 -2.58
N HIS A 883 11.90 37.57 -3.15
CA HIS A 883 12.39 36.98 -4.40
C HIS A 883 11.24 36.90 -5.40
N GLY A 884 11.13 37.91 -6.26
CA GLY A 884 10.08 38.11 -7.24
C GLY A 884 10.32 39.41 -8.02
N ASP A 885 9.33 39.90 -8.75
CA ASP A 885 9.38 41.19 -9.45
C ASP A 885 9.29 42.35 -8.43
N PHE A 886 10.36 42.52 -7.64
CA PHE A 886 10.50 43.50 -6.56
C PHE A 886 11.81 44.27 -6.75
N ALA A 887 11.89 45.51 -6.28
CA ALA A 887 13.07 46.36 -6.45
C ALA A 887 14.38 45.67 -6.00
N ASP A 888 14.39 45.10 -4.79
CA ASP A 888 15.52 44.33 -4.23
C ASP A 888 16.03 43.19 -5.15
N TYR A 889 15.13 42.54 -5.90
CA TYR A 889 15.49 41.46 -6.82
C TYR A 889 16.15 42.00 -8.09
N HIS A 890 15.60 43.05 -8.66
CA HIS A 890 16.13 43.66 -9.88
C HIS A 890 17.45 44.39 -9.63
N GLU A 891 17.60 45.04 -8.48
CA GLU A 891 18.87 45.64 -8.04
C GLU A 891 19.96 44.59 -7.84
N ARG A 892 19.62 43.44 -7.24
CA ARG A 892 20.58 42.35 -6.99
C ARG A 892 21.11 41.70 -8.28
N PHE A 893 20.33 41.69 -9.35
CA PHE A 893 20.66 41.03 -10.62
C PHE A 893 20.92 41.98 -11.78
N ASN A 894 20.91 43.30 -11.53
CA ASN A 894 21.25 44.35 -12.47
C ASN A 894 20.45 44.28 -13.79
N HIS A 895 19.13 44.12 -13.66
CA HIS A 895 18.22 44.13 -14.80
C HIS A 895 17.91 45.58 -15.21
N ASP A 896 18.45 46.02 -16.35
CA ASP A 896 18.36 47.41 -16.84
C ASP A 896 16.94 47.83 -17.29
N ASP A 897 16.04 46.87 -17.51
CA ASP A 897 14.67 47.03 -18.00
C ASP A 897 13.60 46.95 -16.89
N ALA A 898 14.02 46.85 -15.64
CA ALA A 898 13.14 46.70 -14.49
C ALA A 898 12.50 48.02 -14.06
N ARG A 899 11.16 48.05 -13.95
CA ARG A 899 10.47 49.16 -13.29
C ARG A 899 10.53 48.99 -11.77
N LEU A 900 11.43 49.72 -11.11
CA LEU A 900 11.62 49.68 -9.65
C LEU A 900 10.56 50.47 -8.85
N THR A 901 9.64 51.15 -9.52
CA THR A 901 8.61 52.01 -8.91
C THR A 901 7.21 51.45 -9.15
N CYS A 902 6.44 51.24 -8.08
CA CYS A 902 5.03 50.83 -8.12
C CYS A 902 4.16 51.99 -8.64
N SER A 903 3.15 51.70 -9.46
CA SER A 903 2.21 52.69 -10.03
C SER A 903 1.26 53.34 -9.00
N SER A 904 1.48 53.12 -7.70
CA SER A 904 0.76 53.75 -6.59
C SER A 904 1.27 55.16 -6.26
N ASP A 905 2.50 55.50 -6.66
CA ASP A 905 3.14 56.78 -6.30
C ASP A 905 2.77 57.95 -7.25
N GLU A 906 2.09 57.68 -8.37
CA GLU A 906 1.60 58.75 -9.27
C GLU A 906 0.21 59.29 -8.88
N ALA A 907 -0.46 58.70 -7.88
CA ALA A 907 -1.79 59.12 -7.42
C ALA A 907 -1.78 60.15 -6.26
N GLY A 908 -0.61 60.63 -5.84
CA GLY A 908 -0.46 61.58 -4.71
C GLY A 908 -0.16 63.03 -5.09
N ALA A 909 0.11 63.35 -6.37
CA ALA A 909 0.60 64.68 -6.77
C ALA A 909 -0.44 65.50 -7.55
N LEU A 910 -1.60 65.77 -6.93
CA LEU A 910 -2.52 66.84 -7.35
C LEU A 910 -3.11 67.53 -6.11
N THR A 911 -2.31 68.38 -5.45
CA THR A 911 -2.81 69.66 -4.91
C THR A 911 -1.85 70.78 -5.32
N ASP A 912 -2.30 71.50 -6.34
CA ASP A 912 -2.19 72.94 -6.57
C ASP A 912 -0.86 73.61 -7.03
N ARG A 913 -1.04 74.35 -8.14
CA ARG A 913 -0.34 75.52 -8.72
C ARG A 913 0.97 75.37 -9.49
N GLY A 914 0.81 75.36 -10.82
CA GLY A 914 1.30 76.49 -11.63
C GLY A 914 2.26 76.14 -12.78
N GLY A 915 1.74 76.09 -14.01
CA GLY A 915 2.56 76.16 -15.24
C GLY A 915 1.99 75.35 -16.41
N GLN A 916 1.74 76.01 -17.54
CA GLN A 916 0.96 75.54 -18.69
C GLN A 916 1.48 74.28 -19.42
N PRO A 917 0.58 73.52 -20.09
CA PRO A 917 0.88 72.31 -20.84
C PRO A 917 1.19 72.59 -22.32
N SER A 918 2.26 72.02 -22.86
CA SER A 918 2.51 72.00 -24.31
C SER A 918 2.45 70.59 -24.90
N ASN A 919 1.45 70.41 -25.78
CA ASN A 919 1.38 69.50 -26.94
C ASN A 919 1.44 67.98 -26.74
N ARG A 920 0.23 67.41 -26.70
CA ARG A 920 -0.10 66.06 -27.16
C ARG A 920 0.02 65.92 -28.69
N LYS A 921 0.34 64.69 -29.11
CA LYS A 921 0.22 64.03 -30.44
C LYS A 921 1.34 64.27 -31.46
N LYS A 922 2.08 63.21 -31.77
CA LYS A 922 1.97 62.50 -33.06
C LYS A 922 2.50 61.06 -32.99
N PHE A 923 1.77 60.20 -33.69
CA PHE A 923 1.90 58.75 -33.86
C PHE A 923 2.97 58.37 -34.90
N ARG A 924 3.59 57.18 -34.71
CA ARG A 924 3.90 56.06 -35.65
C ARG A 924 4.42 56.36 -37.10
N PRO A 925 5.28 55.48 -37.68
CA PRO A 925 4.74 54.24 -38.25
C PRO A 925 5.59 52.97 -38.13
N VAL A 926 4.84 51.88 -38.25
CA VAL A 926 5.19 50.46 -38.42
C VAL A 926 5.61 50.18 -39.87
N ARG A 927 6.53 49.24 -40.08
CA ARG A 927 6.62 48.30 -41.23
C ARG A 927 7.44 47.09 -40.78
N GLN A 928 7.24 45.85 -41.21
CA GLN A 928 6.17 45.12 -41.91
C GLN A 928 6.65 43.65 -41.88
N GLY A 929 5.73 42.67 -41.81
CA GLY A 929 6.05 41.31 -42.26
C GLY A 929 5.40 40.17 -41.49
N GLY A 930 4.39 39.54 -42.11
CA GLY A 930 4.15 38.11 -41.94
C GLY A 930 2.83 37.74 -41.30
N GLU A 931 1.83 37.51 -42.14
CA GLU A 931 0.46 37.12 -41.84
C GLU A 931 0.31 35.69 -41.27
N GLY A 932 -0.77 35.47 -40.52
CA GLY A 932 -1.24 34.13 -40.12
C GLY A 932 -2.43 34.18 -39.18
N LYS A 933 -3.63 34.39 -39.74
CA LYS A 933 -4.94 34.48 -39.07
C LYS A 933 -5.22 33.31 -38.10
N LEU A 934 -5.78 33.62 -36.93
CA LEU A 934 -6.72 32.74 -36.22
C LEU A 934 -7.83 33.58 -35.57
N VAL A 935 -9.05 33.18 -35.90
CA VAL A 935 -10.33 33.85 -35.63
C VAL A 935 -10.72 33.67 -34.15
N LEU A 936 -11.08 34.78 -33.50
CA LEU A 936 -11.80 34.80 -32.23
C LEU A 936 -13.30 34.63 -32.48
N ARG A 937 -13.96 33.80 -31.68
CA ARG A 937 -15.37 33.98 -31.34
C ARG A 937 -15.51 33.85 -29.82
N ASP A 938 -16.05 34.91 -29.27
CA ASP A 938 -16.41 35.12 -27.86
C ASP A 938 -17.52 34.16 -27.41
N ASP A 939 -17.57 33.96 -26.09
CA ASP A 939 -18.77 33.87 -25.24
C ASP A 939 -18.61 32.79 -24.15
N LEU A 940 -18.37 33.22 -22.92
CA LEU A 940 -18.90 32.59 -21.69
C LEU A 940 -18.86 33.60 -20.52
N PRO A 941 -19.86 33.56 -19.62
CA PRO A 941 -20.22 34.68 -18.75
C PRO A 941 -19.57 34.64 -17.36
N SER A 942 -19.64 35.79 -16.70
CA SER A 942 -19.30 36.10 -15.31
C SER A 942 -19.89 35.15 -14.25
N PRO A 943 -19.16 34.86 -13.14
CA PRO A 943 -19.70 34.08 -12.03
C PRO A 943 -20.40 34.96 -10.97
N LEU A 944 -21.61 34.55 -10.58
CA LEU A 944 -22.32 35.00 -9.40
C LEU A 944 -21.80 34.26 -8.15
N GLY A 945 -21.35 35.05 -7.17
CA GLY A 945 -21.80 35.01 -5.76
C GLY A 945 -21.64 33.75 -4.90
N GLY A 946 -20.93 33.91 -3.78
CA GLY A 946 -21.36 33.28 -2.51
C GLY A 946 -20.29 32.53 -1.71
N CYS A 947 -20.02 33.05 -0.50
CA CYS A 947 -19.43 32.37 0.66
C CYS A 947 -17.93 32.02 0.65
N ALA A 948 -17.09 32.99 1.03
CA ALA A 948 -15.88 32.75 1.84
C ALA A 948 -15.38 34.08 2.46
N SER A 949 -16.13 34.65 3.40
CA SER A 949 -15.71 35.82 4.19
C SER A 949 -15.53 35.43 5.66
N SER A 950 -14.34 34.97 6.02
CA SER A 950 -13.72 35.12 7.35
C SER A 950 -12.47 34.25 7.39
N LEU A 951 -11.29 34.85 7.14
CA LEU A 951 -9.95 34.41 7.55
C LEU A 951 -8.88 35.11 6.68
N LEU A 952 -8.87 36.44 6.68
CA LEU A 952 -7.73 37.24 6.23
C LEU A 952 -7.66 38.49 7.10
N PRO A 953 -6.57 38.74 7.85
CA PRO A 953 -6.25 40.08 8.32
C PRO A 953 -6.03 40.96 7.09
N ARG A 954 -6.73 42.10 7.03
CA ARG A 954 -6.54 43.12 6.01
C ARG A 954 -5.08 43.62 6.07
N PHE A 955 -4.29 43.26 5.07
CA PHE A 955 -3.06 43.99 4.77
C PHE A 955 -3.39 45.05 3.71
N PRO A 956 -2.92 46.30 3.86
CA PRO A 956 -2.96 47.28 2.80
C PRO A 956 -1.94 46.86 1.74
N LEU A 957 -2.42 46.61 0.51
CA LEU A 957 -1.56 46.46 -0.65
C LEU A 957 -0.99 47.85 -0.99
N CYS A 958 0.33 47.98 -0.95
CA CYS A 958 1.07 49.12 -1.53
C CYS A 958 1.49 48.76 -2.96
#